data_AF-A0A3N9NGK1-F1
#
_entry.id   AF-A0A3N9NGK1-F1
#
_cell.length_a   1.000
_cell.length_b   1.000
_cell.length_c   1.000
_cell.angle_alpha   90.00
_cell.angle_beta   90.00
_cell.angle_gamma   90.00
#
_symmetry.space_group_name_H-M   'P 1'
#
loop_
_entity.id
_entity.type
_entity.pdbx_description
1 polymer ?
#
loop_
_entity_poly.entity_id
_entity_poly.type
_entity_poly.pdbx_seq_one_letter_code
_entity_poly.pdbx_strand_id
1 'polypeptide(L)'
;MNKIDNIKWMTLSCLFLLLGAQTVRSQAIGASGALKWLRVNELHTYFSEQGSEGETGGTELRNNTFSWPGQYGIIQSTMRAKGMWLGAMDYYNSKVNRSFEYIVTNIGLKVNEYDERPVFDAVDFRLVGKFDHPVVSVDGELASNTTFYDVLDEVDPDLVADRMLVVKNHTSIGATVTKKIYAFTQQEHDNYYIYDYIIKNTGIIDNEGTVNEQTLNGFYFYLLYRYALSGESVWDDANNAMQGWGTNNSSWGRNVVNHVIGTDPADPEFNDPNSPLYKLRAHYAWYSPLSTRPLPLEDDWGCPNEKDDGILAAAKFVGHSVLYADQAPGNSVDNPSQPVTTHFIDVDSDPAQRAGSQYNEPLMADRYEYMSWGHAEKTQAELVEESGLAADAWGPGIGGTGSVQGFGPYTLKHGDSIHIVVAGGVAGISREKNREVGANWLEYFNGTGAPALIMPDKSQTNNHTEYKKAWVLTCKDSILKTFQNARISFESGYNIPQPPPPPETFTVISGGDRIRLTWADNAATAPGFDGYIIYRSEGNVSEPRTVYKKVFECDGPNVVHEWDDITAARGFDYYYYIQSKDDGSINNGVPLKSSMFYTLTSVPAYLRRPQGSLLEEVRVVPNPYDIRARSLQFGDKYQYDRIAFYELPGICKVKVFTERGDLIWEKDHTDGSGDELWDSMTSSG
;
A
#
# COMPACT_ATOMS: atom_id res chain seq x y z
N MET A 1 50.57 -33.45 9.20
CA MET A 1 49.49 -34.25 8.58
C MET A 1 48.51 -34.63 9.68
N ASN A 2 47.25 -34.20 9.80
CA ASN A 2 46.34 -33.35 9.03
C ASN A 2 45.46 -32.65 10.08
N LYS A 3 45.29 -31.32 10.03
CA LYS A 3 44.36 -30.60 10.91
C LYS A 3 43.96 -29.21 10.37
N ILE A 4 43.77 -29.09 9.04
CA ILE A 4 43.43 -27.80 8.40
C ILE A 4 42.13 -27.83 7.56
N ASP A 5 41.43 -28.98 7.44
CA ASP A 5 40.29 -29.08 6.52
C ASP A 5 38.90 -28.79 7.13
N ASN A 6 38.77 -28.54 8.44
CA ASN A 6 37.45 -28.30 9.07
C ASN A 6 37.05 -26.81 9.19
N ILE A 7 37.93 -25.86 8.86
CA ILE A 7 37.60 -24.42 8.99
C ILE A 7 36.88 -23.87 7.74
N LYS A 8 37.02 -24.54 6.58
CA LYS A 8 36.40 -24.09 5.31
C LYS A 8 34.91 -24.43 5.19
N TRP A 9 34.39 -25.41 5.94
CA TRP A 9 32.96 -25.77 5.93
C TRP A 9 32.10 -24.94 6.89
N MET A 10 32.70 -24.37 7.95
CA MET A 10 31.98 -23.46 8.86
C MET A 10 31.81 -22.05 8.29
N THR A 11 32.73 -21.58 7.43
CA THR A 11 32.62 -20.25 6.80
C THR A 11 31.64 -20.24 5.62
N LEU A 12 31.50 -21.36 4.90
CA LEU A 12 30.49 -21.48 3.83
C LEU A 12 29.05 -21.56 4.38
N SER A 13 28.88 -22.15 5.57
CA SER A 13 27.57 -22.26 6.24
C SER A 13 27.10 -20.93 6.83
N CYS A 14 28.01 -20.06 7.28
CA CYS A 14 27.67 -18.70 7.74
C CYS A 14 27.35 -17.73 6.59
N LEU A 15 27.90 -17.93 5.39
CA LEU A 15 27.54 -17.10 4.22
C LEU A 15 26.14 -17.43 3.69
N PHE A 16 25.71 -18.70 3.76
CA PHE A 16 24.32 -19.08 3.46
C PHE A 16 23.31 -18.58 4.51
N LEU A 17 23.75 -18.36 5.76
CA LEU A 17 22.90 -17.75 6.80
C LEU A 17 22.75 -16.23 6.65
N LEU A 18 23.72 -15.54 6.02
CA LEU A 18 23.63 -14.10 5.75
C LEU A 18 22.82 -13.76 4.49
N LEU A 19 22.85 -14.62 3.46
CA LEU A 19 21.89 -14.57 2.35
C LEU A 19 20.49 -15.06 2.77
N GLY A 20 20.43 -15.98 3.75
CA GLY A 20 19.20 -16.40 4.42
C GLY A 20 18.51 -15.29 5.24
N ALA A 21 19.24 -14.26 5.66
CA ALA A 21 18.68 -13.14 6.42
C ALA A 21 17.90 -12.14 5.56
N GLN A 22 18.12 -12.10 4.24
CA GLN A 22 17.28 -11.32 3.32
C GLN A 22 15.99 -12.06 2.96
N THR A 23 16.03 -13.39 2.83
CA THR A 23 14.84 -14.22 2.56
C THR A 23 13.84 -14.26 3.72
N VAL A 24 14.26 -13.99 4.97
CA VAL A 24 13.38 -14.04 6.16
C VAL A 24 12.57 -12.74 6.40
N ARG A 25 12.79 -11.67 5.61
CA ARG A 25 11.94 -10.46 5.67
C ARG A 25 10.63 -10.57 4.84
N SER A 26 10.42 -11.68 4.15
CA SER A 26 9.36 -11.87 3.14
C SER A 26 7.97 -12.21 3.71
N GLN A 27 7.87 -12.68 4.95
CA GLN A 27 6.64 -12.64 5.75
C GLN A 27 7.07 -12.22 7.16
N ALA A 28 7.04 -10.90 7.40
CA ALA A 28 7.57 -10.36 8.65
C ALA A 28 6.69 -10.74 9.84
N ILE A 29 7.32 -11.00 10.99
CA ILE A 29 6.66 -10.88 12.29
C ILE A 29 6.63 -9.39 12.62
N GLY A 30 5.46 -8.78 12.53
CA GLY A 30 5.22 -7.43 13.04
C GLY A 30 5.12 -7.44 14.57
N ALA A 31 5.01 -6.26 15.18
CA ALA A 31 4.71 -6.16 16.61
C ALA A 31 3.36 -6.84 16.97
N SER A 32 2.48 -6.99 15.99
CA SER A 32 1.18 -7.67 16.11
C SER A 32 1.18 -9.13 15.63
N GLY A 33 2.33 -9.77 15.46
CA GLY A 33 2.40 -11.18 15.03
C GLY A 33 2.64 -11.35 13.52
N ALA A 34 2.25 -12.49 12.96
CA ALA A 34 2.47 -12.80 11.54
C ALA A 34 1.75 -11.82 10.61
N LEU A 35 2.45 -11.37 9.56
CA LEU A 35 1.93 -10.46 8.54
C LEU A 35 1.92 -11.11 7.15
N LYS A 36 0.89 -10.82 6.36
CA LYS A 36 0.81 -11.12 4.92
C LYS A 36 0.52 -9.84 4.15
N TRP A 37 1.15 -9.68 3.00
CA TRP A 37 1.05 -8.47 2.18
C TRP A 37 0.11 -8.68 0.99
N LEU A 38 -0.60 -7.62 0.61
CA LEU A 38 -1.24 -7.49 -0.70
C LEU A 38 -0.55 -6.36 -1.45
N ARG A 39 0.18 -6.71 -2.53
CA ARG A 39 1.01 -5.80 -3.33
C ARG A 39 0.94 -6.08 -4.84
N VAL A 40 -0.22 -6.54 -5.30
CA VAL A 40 -0.44 -6.91 -6.71
C VAL A 40 -1.22 -5.84 -7.48
N ASN A 41 -1.60 -4.74 -6.84
CA ASN A 41 -2.47 -3.68 -7.38
C ASN A 41 -2.04 -2.29 -6.87
N GLU A 42 -2.68 -1.21 -7.31
CA GLU A 42 -2.26 0.16 -7.00
C GLU A 42 -2.37 0.54 -5.51
N LEU A 43 -3.15 -0.21 -4.70
CA LEU A 43 -3.22 -0.03 -3.26
C LEU A 43 -2.39 -1.10 -2.56
N HIS A 44 -1.32 -0.76 -1.87
CA HIS A 44 -0.50 -1.72 -1.12
C HIS A 44 -0.81 -1.71 0.37
N THR A 45 -0.89 -2.88 1.01
CA THR A 45 -0.98 -2.97 2.48
C THR A 45 -0.50 -4.31 3.02
N TYR A 46 -0.20 -4.36 4.31
CA TYR A 46 -0.12 -5.62 5.07
C TYR A 46 -1.41 -5.87 5.84
N PHE A 47 -1.62 -7.13 6.20
CA PHE A 47 -2.65 -7.58 7.11
C PHE A 47 -2.05 -8.44 8.21
N SER A 48 -2.59 -8.28 9.42
CA SER A 48 -2.15 -8.97 10.62
C SER A 48 -2.99 -10.22 10.90
N GLU A 49 -2.34 -11.28 11.40
CA GLU A 49 -3.03 -12.47 11.93
C GLU A 49 -4.01 -12.14 13.06
N GLN A 50 -3.85 -11.01 13.76
CA GLN A 50 -4.79 -10.61 14.81
C GLN A 50 -6.12 -10.07 14.28
N GLY A 51 -6.31 -10.01 12.96
CA GLY A 51 -7.56 -9.57 12.35
C GLY A 51 -7.75 -8.05 12.28
N SER A 52 -6.85 -7.24 12.84
CA SER A 52 -6.78 -5.79 12.65
C SER A 52 -5.35 -5.26 12.80
N GLU A 53 -5.07 -4.14 12.15
CA GLU A 53 -3.73 -3.55 12.08
C GLU A 53 -3.62 -2.33 13.02
N GLY A 54 -3.26 -2.58 14.28
CA GLY A 54 -3.09 -1.53 15.29
C GLY A 54 -1.89 -0.61 15.02
N GLU A 55 -1.86 0.54 15.71
CA GLU A 55 -0.75 1.50 15.63
C GLU A 55 0.57 0.81 15.97
N THR A 56 1.60 1.01 15.13
CA THR A 56 2.92 0.36 15.24
C THR A 56 2.88 -1.18 15.17
N GLY A 57 1.78 -1.78 14.70
CA GLY A 57 1.63 -3.24 14.56
C GLY A 57 2.43 -3.87 13.41
N GLY A 58 2.84 -3.03 12.43
CA GLY A 58 3.65 -3.43 11.28
C GLY A 58 5.15 -3.53 11.57
N THR A 59 5.97 -3.37 10.52
CA THR A 59 7.44 -3.44 10.62
C THR A 59 8.14 -2.10 10.82
N GLU A 60 7.39 -0.99 10.72
CA GLU A 60 7.93 0.37 10.68
C GLU A 60 7.37 1.23 11.81
N LEU A 61 8.15 2.22 12.27
CA LEU A 61 7.76 3.11 13.35
C LEU A 61 6.67 4.11 12.93
N ARG A 62 6.87 4.82 11.81
CA ARG A 62 5.94 5.86 11.31
C ARG A 62 5.11 5.42 10.09
N ASN A 63 5.50 4.35 9.39
CA ASN A 63 4.82 3.94 8.17
C ASN A 63 3.64 3.00 8.43
N ASN A 64 2.61 3.27 7.66
CA ASN A 64 1.21 3.04 7.95
C ASN A 64 0.62 1.99 7.00
N THR A 65 -0.52 1.42 7.36
CA THR A 65 -1.34 0.62 6.43
C THR A 65 -1.90 1.49 5.30
N PHE A 66 -2.26 0.88 4.17
CA PHE A 66 -2.62 1.55 2.89
C PHE A 66 -1.54 2.48 2.34
N SER A 67 -0.92 2.11 1.23
CA SER A 67 0.02 2.94 0.48
C SER A 67 -0.46 3.09 -0.95
N TRP A 68 -0.68 4.33 -1.37
CA TRP A 68 -1.19 4.64 -2.70
C TRP A 68 -0.60 5.97 -3.22
N PRO A 69 -0.07 6.00 -4.46
CA PRO A 69 0.08 4.88 -5.39
C PRO A 69 1.11 3.85 -4.91
N GLY A 70 0.77 2.56 -4.98
CA GLY A 70 1.50 1.45 -4.36
C GLY A 70 2.91 1.25 -4.93
N GLN A 71 3.12 1.64 -6.19
CA GLN A 71 4.41 1.62 -6.86
C GLN A 71 5.50 2.39 -6.11
N TYR A 72 5.17 3.54 -5.49
CA TYR A 72 6.15 4.32 -4.74
C TYR A 72 6.36 3.81 -3.30
N GLY A 73 5.88 2.60 -2.99
CA GLY A 73 6.15 1.91 -1.74
C GLY A 73 5.45 2.50 -0.52
N ILE A 74 5.88 2.02 0.65
CA ILE A 74 5.26 2.32 1.96
C ILE A 74 5.34 3.80 2.37
N ILE A 75 6.21 4.58 1.73
CA ILE A 75 6.30 6.01 1.98
C ILE A 75 5.07 6.75 1.44
N GLN A 76 4.21 6.13 0.62
CA GLN A 76 2.93 6.71 0.21
C GLN A 76 1.78 6.46 1.18
N SER A 77 2.09 6.08 2.41
CA SER A 77 1.09 5.59 3.35
C SER A 77 0.01 6.61 3.72
N THR A 78 -1.21 6.12 3.98
CA THR A 78 -2.40 6.94 4.23
C THR A 78 -3.19 6.56 5.49
N MET A 79 -2.88 5.45 6.17
CA MET A 79 -3.65 4.97 7.33
C MET A 79 -2.81 4.41 8.48
N ARG A 80 -2.77 5.14 9.60
CA ARG A 80 -1.97 4.84 10.78
C ARG A 80 -2.34 3.54 11.47
N ALA A 81 -3.64 3.31 11.65
CA ALA A 81 -4.14 2.16 12.37
C ALA A 81 -5.59 1.87 12.01
N LYS A 82 -5.96 0.61 12.18
CA LYS A 82 -7.34 0.14 12.24
C LYS A 82 -7.61 -0.49 13.60
N GLY A 83 -8.84 -0.35 14.06
CA GLY A 83 -9.34 -1.03 15.25
C GLY A 83 -10.58 -1.84 14.94
N MET A 84 -10.78 -2.89 15.73
CA MET A 84 -11.94 -3.77 15.68
C MET A 84 -12.37 -4.11 17.11
N TRP A 85 -13.59 -3.71 17.48
CA TRP A 85 -14.17 -3.98 18.79
C TRP A 85 -15.44 -4.81 18.67
N LEU A 86 -15.67 -5.69 19.65
CA LEU A 86 -16.83 -6.54 19.78
C LEU A 86 -17.39 -6.34 21.19
N GLY A 87 -18.64 -5.89 21.28
CA GLY A 87 -19.28 -5.52 22.53
C GLY A 87 -20.59 -6.25 22.74
N ALA A 88 -20.93 -6.62 23.97
CA ALA A 88 -22.21 -7.20 24.35
C ALA A 88 -22.60 -6.80 25.78
N MET A 89 -23.89 -6.91 26.08
CA MET A 89 -24.46 -6.66 27.40
C MET A 89 -24.72 -7.96 28.18
N ASP A 90 -24.83 -7.83 29.50
CA ASP A 90 -25.26 -8.88 30.43
C ASP A 90 -24.48 -10.19 30.26
N TYR A 91 -23.15 -10.09 30.14
CA TYR A 91 -22.28 -11.21 29.79
C TYR A 91 -21.76 -11.93 31.03
N TYR A 92 -21.95 -13.24 31.09
CA TYR A 92 -21.31 -14.08 32.12
C TYR A 92 -19.98 -14.63 31.59
N ASN A 93 -18.87 -14.34 32.27
CA ASN A 93 -17.56 -14.88 31.92
C ASN A 93 -17.22 -16.09 32.80
N SER A 94 -17.12 -17.26 32.20
CA SER A 94 -16.84 -18.52 32.90
C SER A 94 -15.40 -18.65 33.41
N LYS A 95 -14.41 -17.95 32.81
CA LYS A 95 -13.00 -17.98 33.27
C LYS A 95 -12.80 -17.28 34.61
N VAL A 96 -13.51 -16.17 34.81
CA VAL A 96 -13.47 -15.40 36.07
C VAL A 96 -14.69 -15.63 36.96
N ASN A 97 -15.62 -16.48 36.50
CA ASN A 97 -16.87 -16.82 37.19
C ASN A 97 -17.65 -15.59 37.67
N ARG A 98 -17.87 -14.63 36.77
CA ARG A 98 -18.49 -13.34 37.09
C ARG A 98 -19.28 -12.79 35.90
N SER A 99 -20.37 -12.07 36.18
CA SER A 99 -21.12 -11.31 35.18
C SER A 99 -20.66 -9.86 35.08
N PHE A 100 -20.70 -9.33 33.85
CA PHE A 100 -20.41 -7.96 33.50
C PHE A 100 -21.65 -7.34 32.84
N GLU A 101 -21.98 -6.10 33.20
CA GLU A 101 -23.05 -5.35 32.53
C GLU A 101 -22.70 -5.10 31.06
N TYR A 102 -21.45 -4.71 30.79
CA TYR A 102 -20.88 -4.59 29.46
C TYR A 102 -19.58 -5.38 29.38
N ILE A 103 -19.39 -6.14 28.31
CA ILE A 103 -18.11 -6.74 27.93
C ILE A 103 -17.69 -6.16 26.58
N VAL A 104 -16.44 -5.73 26.45
CA VAL A 104 -15.87 -5.28 25.18
C VAL A 104 -14.51 -5.93 24.95
N THR A 105 -14.43 -6.76 23.91
CA THR A 105 -13.15 -7.21 23.35
C THR A 105 -12.69 -6.23 22.29
N ASN A 106 -11.41 -5.88 22.30
CA ASN A 106 -10.87 -4.88 21.39
C ASN A 106 -9.50 -5.28 20.83
N ILE A 107 -9.25 -4.89 19.59
CA ILE A 107 -7.92 -4.75 19.01
C ILE A 107 -7.80 -3.37 18.34
N GLY A 108 -6.69 -2.68 18.57
CA GLY A 108 -6.48 -1.31 18.09
C GLY A 108 -7.41 -0.28 18.78
N LEU A 109 -7.24 1.02 18.52
CA LEU A 109 -6.21 1.63 17.66
C LEU A 109 -4.81 1.52 18.27
N LYS A 110 -4.68 1.59 19.60
CA LYS A 110 -3.41 1.36 20.31
C LYS A 110 -3.22 -0.13 20.60
N VAL A 111 -1.97 -0.56 20.75
CA VAL A 111 -1.63 -1.92 21.17
C VAL A 111 -2.05 -2.12 22.63
N ASN A 112 -2.80 -3.18 22.91
CA ASN A 112 -3.23 -3.51 24.27
C ASN A 112 -2.04 -3.94 25.16
N GLU A 113 -2.15 -3.69 26.47
CA GLU A 113 -1.13 -4.06 27.48
C GLU A 113 -1.54 -5.29 28.31
N TYR A 114 -2.50 -6.08 27.79
CA TYR A 114 -2.99 -7.26 28.47
C TYR A 114 -1.95 -8.39 28.42
N ASP A 115 -1.85 -9.18 29.50
CA ASP A 115 -1.04 -10.41 29.53
C ASP A 115 -1.50 -11.42 28.45
N GLU A 116 -2.81 -11.48 28.20
CA GLU A 116 -3.44 -12.29 27.15
C GLU A 116 -4.26 -11.41 26.21
N ARG A 117 -4.08 -11.59 24.89
CA ARG A 117 -4.82 -10.85 23.86
C ARG A 117 -6.30 -11.29 23.85
N PRO A 118 -7.28 -10.37 23.82
CA PRO A 118 -8.71 -10.72 23.85
C PRO A 118 -9.24 -11.11 22.46
N VAL A 119 -8.54 -10.71 21.40
CA VAL A 119 -8.64 -11.34 20.07
C VAL A 119 -7.43 -12.26 19.97
N PHE A 120 -7.67 -13.56 19.93
CA PHE A 120 -6.60 -14.55 20.00
C PHE A 120 -5.90 -14.71 18.65
N ASP A 121 -4.73 -15.33 18.65
CA ASP A 121 -3.98 -15.61 17.43
C ASP A 121 -4.84 -16.39 16.44
N ALA A 122 -4.63 -16.14 15.13
CA ALA A 122 -5.48 -16.71 14.11
C ALA A 122 -5.46 -18.24 14.11
N VAL A 123 -6.64 -18.84 14.03
CA VAL A 123 -6.81 -20.28 13.77
C VAL A 123 -6.80 -20.61 12.28
N ASP A 124 -6.94 -19.60 11.42
CA ASP A 124 -6.71 -19.66 9.97
C ASP A 124 -6.13 -18.32 9.51
N PHE A 125 -4.96 -18.34 8.86
CA PHE A 125 -4.34 -17.16 8.28
C PHE A 125 -3.61 -17.52 6.99
N ARG A 126 -4.25 -17.25 5.85
CA ARG A 126 -3.78 -17.71 4.55
C ARG A 126 -4.08 -16.73 3.42
N LEU A 127 -3.21 -16.71 2.41
CA LEU A 127 -3.32 -15.97 1.17
C LEU A 127 -3.60 -16.95 0.03
N VAL A 128 -4.71 -16.72 -0.67
CA VAL A 128 -5.16 -17.49 -1.83
C VAL A 128 -4.99 -16.63 -3.07
N GLY A 129 -4.47 -17.19 -4.15
CA GLY A 129 -4.40 -16.52 -5.44
C GLY A 129 -5.17 -17.25 -6.51
N LYS A 130 -5.75 -16.50 -7.46
CA LYS A 130 -6.37 -17.07 -8.67
C LYS A 130 -5.36 -17.86 -9.51
N PHE A 131 -4.13 -17.39 -9.53
CA PHE A 131 -2.98 -17.98 -10.20
C PHE A 131 -1.72 -17.57 -9.45
N ASP A 132 -0.64 -18.34 -9.60
CA ASP A 132 0.66 -18.04 -8.98
C ASP A 132 1.30 -16.80 -9.59
N HIS A 133 2.19 -16.11 -8.87
CA HIS A 133 2.87 -14.95 -9.46
C HIS A 133 3.83 -15.37 -10.58
N PRO A 134 4.02 -14.54 -11.63
CA PRO A 134 4.99 -14.85 -12.69
C PRO A 134 6.43 -15.01 -12.19
N VAL A 135 7.20 -15.82 -12.91
CA VAL A 135 8.65 -15.90 -12.74
C VAL A 135 9.30 -14.76 -13.52
N VAL A 136 9.84 -13.78 -12.80
CA VAL A 136 10.56 -12.64 -13.36
C VAL A 136 12.04 -12.80 -13.09
N SER A 137 12.87 -12.71 -14.13
CA SER A 137 14.32 -12.85 -13.99
C SER A 137 15.10 -11.79 -14.75
N VAL A 138 16.18 -11.30 -14.15
CA VAL A 138 17.17 -10.42 -14.80
C VAL A 138 18.53 -11.09 -14.72
N ASP A 139 19.18 -11.33 -15.87
CA ASP A 139 20.49 -11.97 -15.96
C ASP A 139 20.59 -13.34 -15.23
N GLY A 140 19.48 -14.08 -15.16
CA GLY A 140 19.39 -15.39 -14.52
C GLY A 140 18.98 -15.38 -13.04
N GLU A 141 18.91 -14.19 -12.42
CA GLU A 141 18.50 -14.03 -11.02
C GLU A 141 17.01 -13.68 -10.91
N LEU A 142 16.33 -14.16 -9.87
CA LEU A 142 14.93 -13.77 -9.57
C LEU A 142 14.87 -12.28 -9.25
N ALA A 143 13.99 -11.57 -9.96
CA ALA A 143 14.02 -10.13 -10.03
C ALA A 143 12.64 -9.51 -9.84
N SER A 144 11.75 -10.07 -9.02
CA SER A 144 10.49 -9.41 -8.66
C SER A 144 10.23 -9.44 -7.17
N ASN A 145 9.60 -8.37 -6.67
CA ASN A 145 9.15 -8.27 -5.28
C ASN A 145 8.02 -9.26 -4.95
N THR A 146 7.25 -9.73 -5.94
CA THR A 146 6.20 -10.75 -5.73
C THR A 146 6.75 -12.06 -5.18
N THR A 147 7.98 -12.42 -5.56
CA THR A 147 8.75 -13.55 -5.01
C THR A 147 8.76 -13.58 -3.47
N PHE A 148 8.76 -12.40 -2.86
CA PHE A 148 8.83 -12.25 -1.41
C PHE A 148 7.48 -11.91 -0.79
N TYR A 149 6.69 -11.05 -1.42
CA TYR A 149 5.49 -10.49 -0.79
C TYR A 149 4.18 -11.17 -1.20
N ASP A 150 4.17 -11.97 -2.27
CA ASP A 150 2.98 -12.63 -2.82
C ASP A 150 3.11 -14.17 -2.75
N VAL A 151 3.50 -14.66 -1.57
CA VAL A 151 3.68 -16.09 -1.30
C VAL A 151 2.31 -16.68 -0.92
N LEU A 152 1.73 -17.43 -1.86
CA LEU A 152 0.41 -18.04 -1.73
C LEU A 152 0.47 -19.31 -0.88
N ASP A 153 -0.52 -19.50 0.00
CA ASP A 153 -0.75 -20.76 0.70
C ASP A 153 -1.62 -21.72 -0.14
N GLU A 154 -2.43 -21.17 -1.05
CA GLU A 154 -3.32 -21.91 -1.94
C GLU A 154 -3.49 -21.19 -3.29
N VAL A 155 -3.60 -21.96 -4.37
CA VAL A 155 -4.00 -21.47 -5.70
C VAL A 155 -5.38 -22.03 -6.02
N ASP A 156 -6.32 -21.14 -6.27
CA ASP A 156 -7.71 -21.45 -6.63
C ASP A 156 -8.09 -20.73 -7.94
N PRO A 157 -8.03 -21.40 -9.10
CA PRO A 157 -8.37 -20.81 -10.39
C PRO A 157 -9.80 -20.24 -10.49
N ASP A 158 -10.72 -20.70 -9.65
CA ASP A 158 -12.11 -20.24 -9.62
C ASP A 158 -12.31 -19.04 -8.67
N LEU A 159 -11.23 -18.53 -8.04
CA LEU A 159 -11.30 -17.38 -7.16
C LEU A 159 -11.79 -16.13 -7.92
N VAL A 160 -12.84 -15.50 -7.40
CA VAL A 160 -13.47 -14.32 -8.01
C VAL A 160 -12.55 -13.08 -8.06
N ALA A 161 -11.61 -12.99 -7.13
CA ALA A 161 -10.61 -11.93 -7.06
C ALA A 161 -9.22 -12.46 -7.45
N ASP A 162 -8.25 -11.57 -7.68
CA ASP A 162 -6.90 -12.02 -8.03
C ASP A 162 -6.13 -12.54 -6.81
N ARG A 163 -6.36 -11.91 -5.66
CA ARG A 163 -5.88 -12.38 -4.36
C ARG A 163 -7.00 -12.30 -3.32
N MET A 164 -7.07 -13.28 -2.44
CA MET A 164 -7.94 -13.28 -1.27
C MET A 164 -7.15 -13.67 -0.03
N LEU A 165 -7.18 -12.83 0.99
CA LEU A 165 -6.62 -13.16 2.29
C LEU A 165 -7.74 -13.59 3.24
N VAL A 166 -7.51 -14.67 4.00
CA VAL A 166 -8.43 -15.16 5.04
C VAL A 166 -7.76 -15.01 6.40
N VAL A 167 -8.46 -14.39 7.35
CA VAL A 167 -8.10 -14.40 8.78
C VAL A 167 -9.30 -14.91 9.58
N LYS A 168 -9.08 -15.85 10.49
CA LYS A 168 -10.09 -16.32 11.43
C LYS A 168 -9.56 -16.28 12.86
N ASN A 169 -10.24 -15.53 13.73
CA ASN A 169 -9.87 -15.37 15.12
C ASN A 169 -11.03 -15.76 16.05
N HIS A 170 -10.71 -16.44 17.15
CA HIS A 170 -11.60 -16.51 18.31
C HIS A 170 -11.44 -15.23 19.16
N THR A 171 -12.44 -14.92 19.98
CA THR A 171 -12.42 -13.74 20.88
C THR A 171 -12.86 -14.11 22.29
N SER A 172 -12.42 -13.35 23.29
CA SER A 172 -12.72 -13.66 24.71
C SER A 172 -14.21 -13.52 25.07
N ILE A 173 -15.03 -12.94 24.19
CA ILE A 173 -16.50 -12.88 24.36
C ILE A 173 -17.24 -14.10 23.75
N GLY A 174 -16.54 -14.99 23.04
CA GLY A 174 -17.15 -16.18 22.42
C GLY A 174 -17.59 -15.97 20.96
N ALA A 175 -17.31 -14.81 20.37
CA ALA A 175 -17.53 -14.55 18.95
C ALA A 175 -16.29 -14.98 18.14
N THR A 176 -16.49 -15.73 17.06
CA THR A 176 -15.46 -16.03 16.08
C THR A 176 -15.65 -15.11 14.88
N VAL A 177 -14.60 -14.36 14.53
CA VAL A 177 -14.60 -13.47 13.37
C VAL A 177 -13.85 -14.16 12.25
N THR A 178 -14.51 -14.34 11.10
CA THR A 178 -13.86 -14.74 9.84
C THR A 178 -13.88 -13.53 8.91
N LYS A 179 -12.71 -13.05 8.53
CA LYS A 179 -12.51 -11.91 7.65
C LYS A 179 -11.86 -12.40 6.36
N LYS A 180 -12.56 -12.25 5.24
CA LYS A 180 -11.99 -12.40 3.89
C LYS A 180 -11.69 -11.03 3.31
N ILE A 181 -10.55 -10.87 2.67
CA ILE A 181 -10.13 -9.62 2.04
C ILE A 181 -9.86 -9.90 0.57
N TYR A 182 -10.66 -9.34 -0.32
CA TYR A 182 -10.51 -9.51 -1.76
C TYR A 182 -9.74 -8.33 -2.37
N ALA A 183 -8.78 -8.65 -3.23
CA ALA A 183 -8.00 -7.70 -4.01
C ALA A 183 -8.11 -8.02 -5.50
N PHE A 184 -8.36 -6.97 -6.29
CA PHE A 184 -8.46 -7.02 -7.74
C PHE A 184 -7.30 -6.23 -8.35
N THR A 185 -6.90 -6.62 -9.55
CA THR A 185 -5.80 -6.01 -10.31
C THR A 185 -6.26 -5.28 -11.56
N GLN A 186 -7.55 -5.32 -11.87
CA GLN A 186 -8.14 -4.57 -12.98
C GLN A 186 -8.17 -3.07 -12.66
N GLN A 187 -7.84 -2.22 -13.64
CA GLN A 187 -7.51 -0.78 -13.48
C GLN A 187 -8.61 0.14 -12.90
N GLU A 188 -9.86 -0.29 -12.87
CA GLU A 188 -10.99 0.44 -12.26
C GLU A 188 -11.33 -0.08 -10.85
N HIS A 189 -10.67 -1.16 -10.43
CA HIS A 189 -10.91 -1.90 -9.19
C HIS A 189 -9.62 -2.19 -8.40
N ASP A 190 -8.49 -1.57 -8.76
CA ASP A 190 -7.14 -1.83 -8.22
C ASP A 190 -6.74 -0.91 -7.04
N ASN A 191 -7.62 0.01 -6.63
CA ASN A 191 -7.37 1.02 -5.62
C ASN A 191 -8.21 0.85 -4.33
N TYR A 192 -8.84 -0.31 -4.16
CA TYR A 192 -9.58 -0.68 -2.95
C TYR A 192 -9.45 -2.17 -2.62
N TYR A 193 -9.80 -2.51 -1.38
CA TYR A 193 -10.03 -3.89 -0.93
C TYR A 193 -11.45 -4.07 -0.44
N ILE A 194 -12.02 -5.25 -0.64
CA ILE A 194 -13.31 -5.65 -0.06
C ILE A 194 -13.06 -6.50 1.17
N TYR A 195 -13.57 -6.07 2.31
CA TYR A 195 -13.55 -6.77 3.59
C TYR A 195 -14.89 -7.43 3.84
N ASP A 196 -14.91 -8.75 3.86
CA ASP A 196 -16.10 -9.58 4.06
C ASP A 196 -15.98 -10.27 5.43
N TYR A 197 -16.81 -9.82 6.38
CA TYR A 197 -16.82 -10.27 7.77
C TYR A 197 -18.01 -11.19 8.03
N ILE A 198 -17.73 -12.40 8.49
CA ILE A 198 -18.72 -13.29 9.11
C ILE A 198 -18.38 -13.39 10.60
N ILE A 199 -19.30 -12.95 11.44
CA ILE A 199 -19.14 -12.97 12.89
C ILE A 199 -20.14 -13.99 13.45
N LYS A 200 -19.62 -15.07 14.02
CA LYS A 200 -20.43 -16.18 14.56
C LYS A 200 -20.26 -16.28 16.06
N ASN A 201 -21.37 -16.36 16.81
CA ASN A 201 -21.30 -16.74 18.21
C ASN A 201 -21.02 -18.24 18.32
N THR A 202 -19.76 -18.61 18.57
CA THR A 202 -19.34 -20.00 18.76
C THR A 202 -19.23 -20.37 20.23
N GLY A 203 -19.30 -19.41 21.14
CA GLY A 203 -18.99 -19.57 22.56
C GLY A 203 -17.52 -19.86 22.84
N ILE A 204 -16.62 -19.92 21.84
CA ILE A 204 -15.21 -20.25 22.05
C ILE A 204 -14.46 -19.02 22.57
N ILE A 205 -13.88 -19.13 23.77
CA ILE A 205 -13.27 -18.00 24.52
C ILE A 205 -11.75 -18.12 24.72
N ASP A 206 -11.09 -19.01 23.97
CA ASP A 206 -9.63 -19.11 23.81
C ASP A 206 -9.23 -20.01 22.64
N ASN A 207 -7.91 -20.08 22.37
CA ASN A 207 -7.35 -20.93 21.32
C ASN A 207 -7.31 -22.42 21.70
N GLU A 208 -7.47 -22.77 22.97
CA GLU A 208 -7.62 -24.16 23.44
C GLU A 208 -9.02 -24.73 23.14
N GLY A 209 -9.98 -23.87 22.78
CA GLY A 209 -11.33 -24.28 22.42
C GLY A 209 -12.30 -24.34 23.61
N THR A 210 -12.01 -23.66 24.72
CA THR A 210 -12.92 -23.55 25.86
C THR A 210 -14.22 -22.89 25.44
N VAL A 211 -15.35 -23.49 25.79
CA VAL A 211 -16.68 -23.00 25.42
C VAL A 211 -17.42 -22.38 26.61
N ASN A 212 -17.95 -21.18 26.39
CA ASN A 212 -18.89 -20.47 27.25
C ASN A 212 -20.18 -20.19 26.45
N GLU A 213 -21.08 -21.16 26.43
CA GLU A 213 -22.31 -21.10 25.66
C GLU A 213 -23.30 -20.10 26.28
N GLN A 214 -23.54 -19.00 25.59
CA GLN A 214 -24.56 -18.01 25.97
C GLN A 214 -25.02 -17.19 24.76
N THR A 215 -26.10 -16.42 24.94
CA THR A 215 -26.54 -15.43 23.94
C THR A 215 -25.78 -14.13 24.15
N LEU A 216 -25.28 -13.53 23.07
CA LEU A 216 -24.69 -12.19 23.09
C LEU A 216 -25.81 -11.18 22.83
N ASN A 217 -26.30 -10.55 23.90
CA ASN A 217 -27.33 -9.52 23.85
C ASN A 217 -26.70 -8.15 23.56
N GLY A 218 -27.39 -7.30 22.79
CA GLY A 218 -26.87 -5.97 22.46
C GLY A 218 -25.53 -6.05 21.71
N PHE A 219 -25.34 -7.06 20.87
CA PHE A 219 -24.06 -7.29 20.24
C PHE A 219 -23.77 -6.19 19.20
N TYR A 220 -22.63 -5.51 19.35
CA TYR A 220 -22.11 -4.58 18.36
C TYR A 220 -20.78 -5.07 17.78
N PHE A 221 -20.63 -4.90 16.47
CA PHE A 221 -19.35 -4.97 15.78
C PHE A 221 -18.92 -3.55 15.40
N TYR A 222 -17.69 -3.17 15.74
CA TYR A 222 -17.27 -1.77 15.63
C TYR A 222 -15.89 -1.66 14.99
N LEU A 223 -15.78 -0.83 13.96
CA LEU A 223 -14.57 -0.60 13.19
C LEU A 223 -14.08 0.82 13.41
N LEU A 224 -12.78 0.98 13.63
CA LEU A 224 -12.12 2.27 13.87
C LEU A 224 -11.02 2.48 12.85
N TYR A 225 -10.87 3.70 12.35
CA TYR A 225 -9.90 4.05 11.32
C TYR A 225 -9.17 5.33 11.72
N ARG A 226 -7.84 5.23 11.89
CA ARG A 226 -6.98 6.40 12.07
C ARG A 226 -6.21 6.63 10.78
N TYR A 227 -6.61 7.64 10.02
CA TYR A 227 -5.90 8.02 8.80
C TYR A 227 -4.71 8.93 9.12
N ALA A 228 -3.74 8.94 8.21
CA ALA A 228 -2.57 9.81 8.28
C ALA A 228 -2.00 9.99 6.87
N LEU A 229 -2.31 11.13 6.26
CA LEU A 229 -2.05 11.42 4.85
C LEU A 229 -0.73 12.16 4.63
N SER A 230 0.29 11.85 5.43
CA SER A 230 1.62 12.48 5.29
C SER A 230 2.34 12.02 4.03
N GLY A 231 2.20 10.75 3.64
CA GLY A 231 2.91 10.19 2.50
C GLY A 231 4.41 10.52 2.53
N GLU A 232 4.98 10.73 1.35
CA GLU A 232 6.41 11.00 1.16
C GLU A 232 6.90 12.32 1.80
N SER A 233 5.97 13.16 2.28
CA SER A 233 6.37 14.38 3.01
C SER A 233 6.92 14.07 4.40
N VAL A 234 6.66 12.89 4.97
CA VAL A 234 7.21 12.44 6.25
C VAL A 234 7.50 10.94 6.20
N TRP A 235 8.77 10.56 6.28
CA TRP A 235 9.18 9.15 6.36
C TRP A 235 10.43 9.02 7.24
N ASP A 236 10.78 7.79 7.62
CA ASP A 236 11.94 7.52 8.47
C ASP A 236 13.10 6.91 7.69
N ASP A 237 14.30 7.44 7.92
CA ASP A 237 15.50 6.73 7.51
C ASP A 237 15.80 5.52 8.42
N ALA A 238 16.83 4.76 8.07
CA ALA A 238 17.24 3.56 8.81
C ALA A 238 17.63 3.83 10.28
N ASN A 239 17.86 5.09 10.67
CA ASN A 239 18.18 5.50 12.04
C ASN A 239 16.95 6.07 12.78
N ASN A 240 15.74 5.90 12.22
CA ASN A 240 14.49 6.48 12.71
C ASN A 240 14.46 8.02 12.73
N ALA A 241 15.34 8.67 11.98
CA ALA A 241 15.32 10.12 11.83
C ALA A 241 14.29 10.50 10.77
N MET A 242 13.46 11.49 11.11
CA MET A 242 12.40 11.98 10.24
C MET A 242 13.00 12.72 9.04
N GLN A 243 12.60 12.32 7.84
CA GLN A 243 12.95 12.89 6.55
C GLN A 243 11.71 13.51 5.88
N GLY A 244 11.94 14.33 4.84
CA GLY A 244 10.88 14.98 4.07
C GLY A 244 10.67 16.46 4.44
N TRP A 245 9.60 17.05 3.89
CA TRP A 245 9.29 18.49 4.05
C TRP A 245 8.08 18.75 4.94
N GLY A 246 7.27 17.72 5.21
CA GLY A 246 6.08 17.78 6.06
C GLY A 246 6.42 17.90 7.55
N THR A 247 5.37 17.94 8.38
CA THR A 247 5.53 18.00 9.84
C THR A 247 5.25 16.64 10.44
N ASN A 248 5.96 16.29 11.52
CA ASN A 248 5.76 15.03 12.24
C ASN A 248 4.27 14.76 12.55
N ASN A 249 3.52 15.80 12.94
CA ASN A 249 2.09 15.72 13.24
C ASN A 249 1.24 15.09 12.12
N SER A 250 1.60 15.31 10.85
CA SER A 250 0.85 14.74 9.72
C SER A 250 0.98 13.22 9.62
N SER A 251 2.11 12.65 10.07
CA SER A 251 2.31 11.19 10.11
C SER A 251 1.45 10.49 11.17
N TRP A 252 0.97 11.26 12.16
CA TRP A 252 0.08 10.80 13.22
C TRP A 252 -1.40 11.09 12.94
N GLY A 253 -1.71 11.77 11.82
CA GLY A 253 -3.09 12.06 11.43
C GLY A 253 -3.69 13.29 12.10
N ARG A 254 -2.90 14.15 12.75
CA ARG A 254 -3.43 15.31 13.49
C ARG A 254 -4.14 16.33 12.58
N ASN A 255 -3.77 16.39 11.32
CA ASN A 255 -4.34 17.30 10.34
C ASN A 255 -5.46 16.67 9.50
N VAL A 256 -5.88 15.46 9.84
CA VAL A 256 -6.91 14.76 9.07
C VAL A 256 -8.28 15.33 9.39
N VAL A 257 -9.07 15.52 8.34
CA VAL A 257 -10.50 15.82 8.44
C VAL A 257 -11.28 14.61 7.95
N ASN A 258 -12.24 14.16 8.75
CA ASN A 258 -13.13 13.05 8.44
C ASN A 258 -14.52 13.59 8.05
N HIS A 259 -15.15 12.98 7.06
CA HIS A 259 -16.54 13.25 6.66
C HIS A 259 -17.31 11.94 6.50
N VAL A 260 -18.61 11.99 6.74
CA VAL A 260 -19.52 10.85 6.68
C VAL A 260 -20.67 11.19 5.73
N ILE A 261 -21.06 10.23 4.91
CA ILE A 261 -22.18 10.33 3.96
C ILE A 261 -23.11 9.12 4.08
N GLY A 262 -24.38 9.31 3.72
CA GLY A 262 -25.37 8.22 3.63
C GLY A 262 -25.81 7.67 4.98
N THR A 263 -25.90 8.53 6.01
CA THR A 263 -26.47 8.18 7.33
C THR A 263 -27.99 8.12 7.31
N ASP A 264 -28.65 8.91 6.44
CA ASP A 264 -30.10 8.86 6.22
C ASP A 264 -30.44 8.16 4.89
N PRO A 265 -30.94 6.91 4.92
CA PRO A 265 -31.35 6.22 3.70
C PRO A 265 -32.62 6.80 3.05
N ALA A 266 -33.32 7.72 3.71
CA ALA A 266 -34.46 8.45 3.14
C ALA A 266 -34.02 9.71 2.35
N ASP A 267 -32.74 10.07 2.38
CA ASP A 267 -32.22 11.22 1.64
C ASP A 267 -32.46 11.05 0.12
N PRO A 268 -33.00 12.07 -0.59
CA PRO A 268 -33.17 12.02 -2.04
C PRO A 268 -31.89 11.71 -2.83
N GLU A 269 -30.74 12.25 -2.43
CA GLU A 269 -29.45 12.00 -3.10
C GLU A 269 -28.96 10.57 -2.90
N PHE A 270 -29.30 9.93 -1.78
CA PHE A 270 -29.01 8.51 -1.55
C PHE A 270 -29.79 7.60 -2.51
N ASN A 271 -30.98 8.05 -2.93
CA ASN A 271 -31.91 7.26 -3.74
C ASN A 271 -31.91 7.62 -5.23
N ASP A 272 -31.24 8.68 -5.68
CA ASP A 272 -31.12 9.08 -7.09
C ASP A 272 -29.98 8.33 -7.79
N PRO A 273 -30.25 7.47 -8.80
CA PRO A 273 -29.21 6.76 -9.55
C PRO A 273 -28.18 7.66 -10.27
N ASN A 274 -28.47 8.95 -10.46
CA ASN A 274 -27.55 9.91 -11.07
C ASN A 274 -26.70 10.66 -10.03
N SER A 275 -27.00 10.50 -8.74
CA SER A 275 -26.24 11.12 -7.67
C SER A 275 -24.89 10.42 -7.47
N PRO A 276 -23.80 11.18 -7.22
CA PRO A 276 -22.54 10.58 -6.79
C PRO A 276 -22.66 9.84 -5.44
N LEU A 277 -23.72 10.10 -4.67
CA LEU A 277 -24.01 9.48 -3.38
C LEU A 277 -24.97 8.28 -3.45
N TYR A 278 -25.38 7.87 -4.66
CA TYR A 278 -26.35 6.80 -4.85
C TYR A 278 -25.99 5.52 -4.08
N LYS A 279 -26.81 5.20 -3.07
CA LYS A 279 -26.66 4.07 -2.15
C LYS A 279 -25.30 3.99 -1.45
N LEU A 280 -24.57 5.10 -1.32
CA LEU A 280 -23.29 5.11 -0.64
C LEU A 280 -23.47 5.41 0.84
N ARG A 281 -23.03 4.47 1.68
CA ARG A 281 -22.85 4.64 3.12
C ARG A 281 -21.35 4.63 3.38
N ALA A 282 -20.75 5.75 3.74
CA ALA A 282 -19.29 5.82 3.77
C ALA A 282 -18.76 6.91 4.70
N HIS A 283 -17.51 6.74 5.12
CA HIS A 283 -16.66 7.84 5.57
C HIS A 283 -15.43 7.96 4.70
N TYR A 284 -14.96 9.18 4.52
CA TYR A 284 -13.70 9.46 3.87
C TYR A 284 -12.99 10.63 4.55
N ALA A 285 -11.70 10.73 4.29
CA ALA A 285 -10.82 11.64 4.98
C ALA A 285 -9.76 12.22 4.03
N TRP A 286 -9.30 13.42 4.34
CA TRP A 286 -8.28 14.13 3.59
C TRP A 286 -7.33 14.92 4.49
N TYR A 287 -6.23 15.38 3.88
CA TYR A 287 -5.27 16.28 4.51
C TYR A 287 -5.87 17.69 4.57
N SER A 288 -6.10 18.22 5.76
CA SER A 288 -6.29 19.66 5.96
C SER A 288 -4.91 20.34 6.07
N PRO A 289 -4.78 21.59 5.58
CA PRO A 289 -3.68 22.49 5.93
C PRO A 289 -3.29 22.41 7.39
N LEU A 290 -2.00 22.51 7.68
CA LEU A 290 -1.40 22.44 9.01
C LEU A 290 -0.95 23.82 9.48
N SER A 291 -1.35 24.22 10.70
CA SER A 291 -0.94 25.51 11.29
C SER A 291 0.57 25.65 11.55
N THR A 292 1.29 24.54 11.60
CA THR A 292 2.73 24.50 11.91
C THR A 292 3.63 24.48 10.68
N ARG A 293 3.05 24.46 9.47
CA ARG A 293 3.83 24.49 8.24
C ARG A 293 4.34 25.90 7.92
N PRO A 294 5.51 26.03 7.28
CA PRO A 294 6.07 27.32 6.90
C PRO A 294 5.38 27.88 5.63
N LEU A 295 4.06 27.73 5.54
CA LEU A 295 3.21 28.16 4.43
C LEU A 295 1.93 28.80 4.99
N PRO A 296 1.33 29.78 4.30
CA PRO A 296 -0.06 30.16 4.55
C PRO A 296 -0.99 28.95 4.48
N LEU A 297 -2.06 28.91 5.29
CA LEU A 297 -2.97 27.76 5.33
C LEU A 297 -3.62 27.48 3.97
N GLU A 298 -3.96 28.54 3.26
CA GLU A 298 -4.51 28.49 1.91
C GLU A 298 -3.54 27.84 0.90
N ASP A 299 -2.24 27.86 1.19
CA ASP A 299 -1.20 27.28 0.36
C ASP A 299 -0.69 25.91 0.81
N ASP A 300 -1.25 25.32 1.87
CA ASP A 300 -0.82 23.99 2.34
C ASP A 300 -1.71 22.83 1.81
N TRP A 301 -2.69 23.12 0.95
CA TRP A 301 -3.52 22.08 0.35
C TRP A 301 -2.69 21.07 -0.45
N GLY A 302 -2.81 19.79 -0.11
CA GLY A 302 -2.07 18.70 -0.75
C GLY A 302 -0.65 18.51 -0.23
N CYS A 303 -0.22 19.23 0.83
CA CYS A 303 1.12 19.16 1.41
C CYS A 303 2.23 19.37 0.35
N PRO A 304 2.27 20.52 -0.35
CA PRO A 304 3.22 20.76 -1.42
C PRO A 304 4.67 20.80 -0.92
N ASN A 305 5.62 20.35 -1.74
CA ASN A 305 7.05 20.49 -1.49
C ASN A 305 7.53 21.88 -1.91
N GLU A 306 7.36 22.84 -1.02
CA GLU A 306 7.73 24.25 -1.20
C GLU A 306 9.25 24.48 -1.34
N LYS A 307 10.07 23.50 -0.98
CA LYS A 307 11.54 23.63 -0.94
C LYS A 307 12.23 23.11 -2.20
N ASP A 308 11.52 22.43 -3.11
CA ASP A 308 12.12 21.77 -4.26
C ASP A 308 11.22 21.81 -5.51
N ASP A 309 10.44 20.77 -5.78
CA ASP A 309 9.74 20.54 -7.05
C ASP A 309 8.22 20.82 -6.98
N GLY A 310 7.70 21.23 -5.83
CA GLY A 310 6.29 21.56 -5.63
C GLY A 310 5.38 20.34 -5.52
N ILE A 311 5.90 19.11 -5.59
CA ILE A 311 5.11 17.87 -5.58
C ILE A 311 4.14 17.80 -4.38
N LEU A 312 2.94 17.27 -4.60
CA LEU A 312 1.90 17.24 -3.57
C LEU A 312 1.85 15.86 -2.89
N ALA A 313 2.35 15.71 -1.66
CA ALA A 313 2.36 14.40 -0.99
C ALA A 313 0.96 13.88 -0.61
N ALA A 314 -0.01 14.79 -0.47
CA ALA A 314 -1.32 14.52 0.13
C ALA A 314 -2.51 14.90 -0.76
N ALA A 315 -2.32 14.98 -2.08
CA ALA A 315 -3.41 15.16 -3.05
C ALA A 315 -4.17 13.85 -3.30
N LYS A 316 -4.76 13.31 -2.24
CA LYS A 316 -5.49 12.03 -2.20
C LYS A 316 -6.46 11.98 -1.02
N PHE A 317 -7.53 11.22 -1.18
CA PHE A 317 -8.55 10.95 -0.18
C PHE A 317 -8.55 9.44 0.12
N VAL A 318 -8.83 9.10 1.36
CA VAL A 318 -8.89 7.71 1.85
C VAL A 318 -10.19 7.49 2.59
N GLY A 319 -10.78 6.30 2.51
CA GLY A 319 -12.00 6.05 3.26
C GLY A 319 -12.49 4.61 3.19
N HIS A 320 -13.61 4.36 3.86
CA HIS A 320 -14.30 3.08 3.83
C HIS A 320 -15.81 3.26 3.59
N SER A 321 -16.40 2.37 2.80
CA SER A 321 -17.82 2.35 2.47
C SER A 321 -18.45 1.01 2.84
N VAL A 322 -19.65 1.04 3.43
CA VAL A 322 -20.43 -0.16 3.77
C VAL A 322 -21.22 -0.59 2.55
N LEU A 323 -20.93 -1.80 2.08
CA LEU A 323 -21.59 -2.41 0.92
C LEU A 323 -22.79 -3.26 1.34
N TYR A 324 -22.68 -3.93 2.49
CA TYR A 324 -23.72 -4.83 2.99
C TYR A 324 -23.64 -4.97 4.52
N ALA A 325 -24.79 -5.06 5.18
CA ALA A 325 -24.88 -5.55 6.56
C ALA A 325 -26.22 -6.25 6.79
N ASP A 326 -26.18 -7.44 7.38
CA ASP A 326 -27.38 -8.21 7.71
C ASP A 326 -28.38 -7.39 8.54
N GLN A 327 -29.67 -7.53 8.21
CA GLN A 327 -30.76 -6.96 8.99
C GLN A 327 -30.83 -7.53 10.41
N ALA A 328 -30.63 -8.84 10.54
CA ALA A 328 -30.62 -9.58 11.79
C ALA A 328 -30.03 -10.98 11.55
N PRO A 329 -29.63 -11.71 12.61
CA PRO A 329 -29.20 -13.09 12.48
C PRO A 329 -30.28 -13.96 11.84
N GLY A 330 -29.91 -14.72 10.80
CA GLY A 330 -30.87 -15.51 10.01
C GLY A 330 -31.74 -14.72 9.04
N ASN A 331 -31.53 -13.40 8.90
CA ASN A 331 -32.18 -12.54 7.90
C ASN A 331 -31.11 -11.81 7.07
N SER A 332 -30.71 -12.44 5.96
CA SER A 332 -29.66 -11.98 5.06
C SER A 332 -30.15 -10.98 4.02
N VAL A 333 -30.84 -9.94 4.48
CA VAL A 333 -31.20 -8.77 3.66
C VAL A 333 -30.36 -7.60 4.12
N ASP A 334 -29.76 -6.85 3.18
CA ASP A 334 -29.01 -5.65 3.50
C ASP A 334 -29.92 -4.64 4.22
N ASN A 335 -29.48 -4.18 5.38
CA ASN A 335 -30.14 -3.12 6.12
C ASN A 335 -29.48 -1.77 5.81
N PRO A 336 -30.12 -0.90 5.01
CA PRO A 336 -29.54 0.38 4.63
C PRO A 336 -29.34 1.36 5.80
N SER A 337 -29.97 1.13 6.96
CA SER A 337 -29.73 1.90 8.19
C SER A 337 -28.51 1.46 8.98
N GLN A 338 -27.81 0.39 8.57
CA GLN A 338 -26.49 0.04 9.10
C GLN A 338 -25.40 0.76 8.30
N PRO A 339 -24.30 1.20 8.94
CA PRO A 339 -24.02 1.12 10.37
C PRO A 339 -24.91 2.11 11.15
N VAL A 340 -25.45 1.69 12.30
CA VAL A 340 -26.28 2.59 13.14
C VAL A 340 -25.45 3.66 13.85
N THR A 341 -24.14 3.43 13.98
CA THR A 341 -23.21 4.38 14.61
C THR A 341 -22.19 4.84 13.58
N THR A 342 -22.06 6.15 13.39
CA THR A 342 -20.95 6.76 12.65
C THR A 342 -20.52 8.05 13.34
N HIS A 343 -19.25 8.12 13.73
CA HIS A 343 -18.73 9.26 14.47
C HIS A 343 -17.27 9.55 14.09
N PHE A 344 -16.73 10.62 14.65
CA PHE A 344 -15.29 10.82 14.78
C PHE A 344 -14.90 10.81 16.26
N ILE A 345 -13.73 10.28 16.60
CA ILE A 345 -13.25 10.20 17.99
C ILE A 345 -11.86 10.81 18.14
N ASP A 346 -11.53 11.31 19.33
CA ASP A 346 -10.14 11.52 19.70
C ASP A 346 -9.44 10.16 19.84
N VAL A 347 -8.39 9.95 19.04
CA VAL A 347 -7.65 8.68 19.01
C VAL A 347 -6.74 8.50 20.23
N ASP A 348 -6.59 9.55 21.03
CA ASP A 348 -5.88 9.52 22.29
C ASP A 348 -6.81 9.61 23.52
N SER A 349 -8.14 9.50 23.35
CA SER A 349 -9.08 9.46 24.49
C SER A 349 -8.99 8.15 25.28
N ASP A 350 -9.38 8.17 26.56
CA ASP A 350 -9.30 7.00 27.44
C ASP A 350 -9.93 5.72 26.82
N PRO A 351 -11.11 5.76 26.16
CA PRO A 351 -11.67 4.60 25.47
C PRO A 351 -10.84 4.08 24.29
N ALA A 352 -10.15 4.96 23.57
CA ALA A 352 -9.31 4.64 22.41
C ALA A 352 -7.85 4.26 22.79
N GLN A 353 -7.44 4.58 24.01
CA GLN A 353 -6.10 4.31 24.54
C GLN A 353 -5.91 2.86 25.01
N ARG A 354 -4.66 2.56 25.40
CA ARG A 354 -4.24 1.28 25.96
C ARG A 354 -4.91 1.04 27.31
N ALA A 355 -5.27 -0.21 27.57
CA ALA A 355 -5.80 -0.65 28.85
C ALA A 355 -4.91 -1.72 29.46
N GLY A 356 -4.68 -1.62 30.78
CA GLY A 356 -3.91 -2.62 31.53
C GLY A 356 -4.70 -3.87 31.91
N SER A 357 -6.03 -3.88 31.72
CA SER A 357 -6.88 -5.05 31.97
C SER A 357 -8.09 -5.05 31.05
N GLN A 358 -8.39 -6.21 30.47
CA GLN A 358 -9.58 -6.43 29.63
C GLN A 358 -10.89 -6.46 30.46
N TYR A 359 -10.79 -6.48 31.80
CA TYR A 359 -11.94 -6.52 32.72
C TYR A 359 -12.15 -5.19 33.46
N ASN A 360 -11.63 -4.08 32.91
CA ASN A 360 -11.87 -2.74 33.46
C ASN A 360 -13.31 -2.30 33.15
N GLU A 361 -14.22 -2.51 34.10
CA GLU A 361 -15.66 -2.25 33.95
C GLU A 361 -16.03 -0.82 33.50
N PRO A 362 -15.54 0.26 34.15
CA PRO A 362 -15.77 1.61 33.65
C PRO A 362 -15.36 1.80 32.18
N LEU A 363 -14.17 1.31 31.81
CA LEU A 363 -13.69 1.44 30.44
C LEU A 363 -14.51 0.62 29.44
N MET A 364 -14.99 -0.57 29.83
CA MET A 364 -15.88 -1.36 28.99
C MET A 364 -17.22 -0.67 28.77
N ALA A 365 -17.77 0.00 29.81
CA ALA A 365 -18.98 0.80 29.67
C ALA A 365 -18.78 1.95 28.70
N ASP A 366 -17.70 2.73 28.84
CA ASP A 366 -17.38 3.85 27.93
C ASP A 366 -17.20 3.37 26.48
N ARG A 367 -16.48 2.25 26.28
CA ARG A 367 -16.28 1.68 24.94
C ARG A 367 -17.60 1.20 24.33
N TYR A 368 -18.46 0.55 25.12
CA TYR A 368 -19.77 0.11 24.64
C TYR A 368 -20.68 1.30 24.30
N GLU A 369 -20.58 2.40 25.05
CA GLU A 369 -21.25 3.66 24.72
C GLU A 369 -20.78 4.20 23.36
N TYR A 370 -19.46 4.24 23.11
CA TYR A 370 -18.89 4.66 21.82
C TYR A 370 -19.44 3.83 20.66
N MET A 371 -19.61 2.52 20.87
CA MET A 371 -20.15 1.61 19.85
C MET A 371 -21.62 1.88 19.51
N SER A 372 -22.37 2.49 20.44
CA SER A 372 -23.82 2.68 20.39
C SER A 372 -24.27 4.15 20.29
N TRP A 373 -23.36 5.09 20.06
CA TRP A 373 -23.62 6.53 20.02
C TRP A 373 -24.59 7.02 18.95
N GLY A 374 -24.84 6.24 17.90
CA GLY A 374 -25.59 6.72 16.76
C GLY A 374 -24.73 7.57 15.81
N HIS A 375 -25.39 8.41 15.02
CA HIS A 375 -24.71 9.34 14.11
C HIS A 375 -24.40 10.66 14.80
N ALA A 376 -23.21 11.20 14.58
CA ALA A 376 -22.89 12.57 14.99
C ALA A 376 -23.87 13.57 14.37
N GLU A 377 -24.31 14.58 15.12
CA GLU A 377 -25.20 15.64 14.60
C GLU A 377 -24.54 16.43 13.47
N LYS A 378 -23.22 16.60 13.53
CA LYS A 378 -22.37 17.16 12.48
C LYS A 378 -21.14 16.29 12.30
N THR A 379 -20.68 16.18 11.06
CA THR A 379 -19.40 15.56 10.73
C THR A 379 -18.23 16.42 11.21
N GLN A 380 -17.04 15.82 11.39
CA GLN A 380 -15.83 16.58 11.73
C GLN A 380 -15.56 17.66 10.68
N ALA A 381 -15.78 17.36 9.40
CA ALA A 381 -15.61 18.31 8.30
C ALA A 381 -16.43 19.59 8.48
N GLU A 382 -17.72 19.46 8.81
CA GLU A 382 -18.60 20.61 9.03
C GLU A 382 -18.15 21.41 10.26
N LEU A 383 -17.76 20.74 11.34
CA LEU A 383 -17.28 21.41 12.56
C LEU A 383 -15.95 22.16 12.33
N VAL A 384 -15.03 21.58 11.55
CA VAL A 384 -13.77 22.22 11.17
C VAL A 384 -14.05 23.43 10.27
N GLU A 385 -14.92 23.29 9.27
CA GLU A 385 -15.30 24.38 8.37
C GLU A 385 -15.96 25.55 9.14
N GLU A 386 -16.92 25.26 10.02
CA GLU A 386 -17.60 26.26 10.86
C GLU A 386 -16.64 26.99 11.80
N SER A 387 -15.58 26.32 12.26
CA SER A 387 -14.57 26.93 13.11
C SER A 387 -13.65 27.90 12.36
N GLY A 388 -13.50 27.74 11.04
CA GLY A 388 -12.52 28.46 10.22
C GLY A 388 -11.06 28.13 10.53
N LEU A 389 -10.80 27.10 11.34
CA LEU A 389 -9.45 26.65 11.73
C LEU A 389 -8.99 25.46 10.89
N ALA A 390 -7.67 25.28 10.81
CA ALA A 390 -7.08 24.02 10.39
C ALA A 390 -7.41 22.89 11.37
N ALA A 391 -7.52 21.66 10.87
CA ALA A 391 -7.90 20.49 11.69
C ALA A 391 -7.00 20.27 12.91
N ASP A 392 -5.70 20.56 12.80
CA ASP A 392 -4.74 20.41 13.89
C ASP A 392 -4.88 21.46 15.01
N ALA A 393 -5.52 22.59 14.70
CA ALA A 393 -5.85 23.67 15.61
C ALA A 393 -7.29 23.59 16.15
N TRP A 394 -8.16 22.84 15.48
CA TRP A 394 -9.53 22.55 15.93
C TRP A 394 -9.64 21.29 16.82
N GLY A 395 -8.89 20.23 16.49
CA GLY A 395 -9.13 18.84 16.93
C GLY A 395 -9.24 18.59 18.44
N PRO A 396 -9.98 17.53 18.86
CA PRO A 396 -10.29 17.23 20.25
C PRO A 396 -9.08 16.81 21.10
N GLY A 397 -7.95 16.44 20.47
CA GLY A 397 -6.75 15.97 21.15
C GLY A 397 -5.48 16.13 20.30
N ILE A 398 -4.31 15.92 20.92
CA ILE A 398 -3.00 16.08 20.26
C ILE A 398 -2.69 14.96 19.24
N GLY A 399 -3.37 13.81 19.34
CA GLY A 399 -3.18 12.65 18.47
C GLY A 399 -3.93 12.70 17.15
N GLY A 400 -4.88 13.62 16.99
CA GLY A 400 -5.78 13.71 15.84
C GLY A 400 -7.11 12.98 16.04
N THR A 401 -7.85 12.80 14.96
CA THR A 401 -9.18 12.20 14.97
C THR A 401 -9.23 10.92 14.14
N GLY A 402 -10.04 9.96 14.61
CA GLY A 402 -10.33 8.72 13.91
C GLY A 402 -11.79 8.66 13.48
N SER A 403 -12.08 7.99 12.37
CA SER A 403 -13.44 7.65 11.95
C SER A 403 -13.89 6.33 12.56
N VAL A 404 -15.18 6.19 12.86
CA VAL A 404 -15.73 4.96 13.45
C VAL A 404 -17.05 4.54 12.82
N GLN A 405 -17.29 3.23 12.76
CA GLN A 405 -18.52 2.61 12.26
C GLN A 405 -18.97 1.50 13.22
N GLY A 406 -20.21 1.57 13.71
CA GLY A 406 -20.81 0.56 14.58
C GLY A 406 -22.03 -0.13 13.97
N PHE A 407 -21.98 -1.45 13.94
CA PHE A 407 -23.00 -2.33 13.38
C PHE A 407 -23.74 -3.06 14.50
N GLY A 408 -25.06 -2.92 14.57
CA GLY A 408 -25.88 -3.51 15.63
C GLY A 408 -27.06 -2.62 16.05
N PRO A 409 -27.61 -2.80 17.26
CA PRO A 409 -27.37 -3.96 18.13
C PRO A 409 -27.98 -5.22 17.52
N TYR A 410 -27.27 -6.34 17.60
CA TYR A 410 -27.77 -7.66 17.26
C TYR A 410 -28.03 -8.50 18.52
N THR A 411 -28.80 -9.57 18.40
CA THR A 411 -28.93 -10.60 19.45
C THR A 411 -28.45 -11.92 18.86
N LEU A 412 -27.23 -12.34 19.20
CA LEU A 412 -26.62 -13.56 18.64
C LEU A 412 -26.79 -14.72 19.62
N LYS A 413 -27.71 -15.65 19.36
CA LYS A 413 -27.74 -16.91 20.11
C LYS A 413 -26.51 -17.74 19.76
N HIS A 414 -26.21 -18.73 20.59
CA HIS A 414 -25.15 -19.68 20.25
C HIS A 414 -25.43 -20.34 18.89
N GLY A 415 -24.45 -20.30 17.99
CA GLY A 415 -24.56 -20.79 16.62
C GLY A 415 -25.01 -19.76 15.59
N ASP A 416 -25.62 -18.63 16.01
CA ASP A 416 -26.02 -17.56 15.10
C ASP A 416 -24.80 -16.81 14.53
N SER A 417 -24.99 -16.23 13.34
CA SER A 417 -23.99 -15.37 12.70
C SER A 417 -24.62 -14.17 12.02
N ILE A 418 -23.79 -13.16 11.79
CA ILE A 418 -24.09 -11.99 10.94
C ILE A 418 -22.99 -11.80 9.89
N HIS A 419 -23.36 -11.22 8.76
CA HIS A 419 -22.51 -10.89 7.62
C HIS A 419 -22.45 -9.37 7.40
N ILE A 420 -21.24 -8.83 7.27
CA ILE A 420 -20.98 -7.41 7.04
C ILE A 420 -19.88 -7.28 5.98
N VAL A 421 -20.11 -6.44 4.96
CA VAL A 421 -19.15 -6.20 3.88
C VAL A 421 -18.84 -4.71 3.78
N VAL A 422 -17.55 -4.38 3.82
CA VAL A 422 -17.02 -3.02 3.76
C VAL A 422 -15.95 -2.94 2.67
N ALA A 423 -15.90 -1.87 1.89
CA ALA A 423 -14.80 -1.55 0.98
C ALA A 423 -13.90 -0.49 1.60
N GLY A 424 -12.58 -0.64 1.53
CA GLY A 424 -11.62 0.39 1.94
C GLY A 424 -10.69 0.75 0.80
N GLY A 425 -10.55 2.04 0.48
CA GLY A 425 -9.80 2.47 -0.70
C GLY A 425 -9.16 3.85 -0.57
N VAL A 426 -8.29 4.16 -1.54
CA VAL A 426 -7.60 5.44 -1.68
C VAL A 426 -7.69 5.90 -3.14
N ALA A 427 -7.94 7.19 -3.35
CA ALA A 427 -7.94 7.77 -4.69
C ALA A 427 -7.52 9.24 -4.66
N GLY A 428 -6.98 9.71 -5.77
CA GLY A 428 -6.57 11.10 -5.94
C GLY A 428 -6.18 11.41 -7.37
N ILE A 429 -5.61 12.58 -7.57
CA ILE A 429 -5.08 12.97 -8.89
C ILE A 429 -3.89 12.08 -9.27
N SER A 430 -3.71 11.83 -10.58
CA SER A 430 -2.58 11.02 -11.07
C SER A 430 -1.25 11.64 -10.66
N ARG A 431 -0.18 10.82 -10.63
CA ARG A 431 1.15 11.31 -10.24
C ARG A 431 1.67 12.40 -11.19
N GLU A 432 1.36 12.29 -12.48
CA GLU A 432 1.71 13.29 -13.48
C GLU A 432 0.99 14.61 -13.20
N LYS A 433 -0.33 14.55 -12.97
CA LYS A 433 -1.13 15.74 -12.65
C LYS A 433 -0.70 16.36 -11.33
N ASN A 434 -0.36 15.54 -10.34
CA ASN A 434 0.18 15.96 -9.05
C ASN A 434 1.45 16.81 -9.21
N ARG A 435 2.41 16.36 -10.00
CA ARG A 435 3.66 17.09 -10.28
C ARG A 435 3.41 18.36 -11.09
N GLU A 436 2.53 18.29 -12.09
CA GLU A 436 2.15 19.45 -12.91
C GLU A 436 1.53 20.56 -12.05
N VAL A 437 0.53 20.22 -11.23
CA VAL A 437 -0.15 21.18 -10.35
C VAL A 437 0.83 21.78 -9.34
N GLY A 438 1.65 20.93 -8.72
CA GLY A 438 2.67 21.33 -7.77
C GLY A 438 3.72 22.28 -8.33
N ALA A 439 4.32 21.92 -9.47
CA ALA A 439 5.34 22.73 -10.14
C ALA A 439 4.77 24.08 -10.61
N ASN A 440 3.57 24.09 -11.20
CA ASN A 440 2.91 25.32 -11.63
C ASN A 440 2.61 26.24 -10.44
N TRP A 441 2.14 25.70 -9.32
CA TRP A 441 1.93 26.46 -8.10
C TRP A 441 3.24 27.05 -7.58
N LEU A 442 4.31 26.26 -7.54
CA LEU A 442 5.60 26.68 -6.98
C LEU A 442 6.24 27.83 -7.78
N GLU A 443 6.14 27.81 -9.11
CA GLU A 443 6.65 28.90 -9.94
C GLU A 443 5.99 30.25 -9.63
N TYR A 444 4.66 30.25 -9.42
CA TYR A 444 3.94 31.44 -8.97
C TYR A 444 4.31 31.84 -7.55
N PHE A 445 4.33 30.86 -6.63
CA PHE A 445 4.60 31.08 -5.21
C PHE A 445 5.98 31.71 -4.99
N ASN A 446 6.99 31.24 -5.74
CA ASN A 446 8.35 31.78 -5.68
C ASN A 446 8.57 33.02 -6.57
N GLY A 447 7.58 33.40 -7.39
CA GLY A 447 7.71 34.50 -8.36
C GLY A 447 8.75 34.23 -9.46
N THR A 448 9.04 32.96 -9.76
CA THR A 448 10.00 32.55 -10.80
C THR A 448 9.36 32.39 -12.17
N GLY A 449 8.04 32.25 -12.22
CA GLY A 449 7.28 32.05 -13.45
C GLY A 449 5.80 32.39 -13.29
N ALA A 450 5.09 32.40 -14.42
CA ALA A 450 3.64 32.57 -14.48
C ALA A 450 3.04 31.59 -15.52
N PRO A 451 3.14 30.27 -15.28
CA PRO A 451 2.59 29.27 -16.19
C PRO A 451 1.06 29.39 -16.34
N ALA A 452 0.48 28.83 -17.39
CA ALA A 452 -0.98 28.81 -17.51
C ALA A 452 -1.60 27.91 -16.43
N LEU A 453 -2.40 28.48 -15.52
CA LEU A 453 -3.09 27.71 -14.47
C LEU A 453 -4.48 27.30 -14.95
N ILE A 454 -4.59 26.09 -15.49
CA ILE A 454 -5.85 25.52 -16.00
C ILE A 454 -6.59 24.77 -14.87
N MET A 455 -7.74 25.30 -14.47
CA MET A 455 -8.61 24.74 -13.45
C MET A 455 -9.21 23.38 -13.87
N PRO A 456 -9.74 22.57 -12.94
CA PRO A 456 -10.42 21.31 -13.26
C PRO A 456 -11.58 21.45 -14.26
N ASP A 457 -12.30 22.56 -14.22
CA ASP A 457 -13.39 22.89 -15.15
C ASP A 457 -12.90 23.45 -16.51
N LYS A 458 -11.57 23.45 -16.72
CA LYS A 458 -10.86 23.98 -17.89
C LYS A 458 -10.85 25.51 -18.01
N SER A 459 -11.39 26.23 -17.04
CA SER A 459 -11.18 27.68 -16.95
C SER A 459 -9.72 27.99 -16.62
N GLN A 460 -9.28 29.22 -16.86
CA GLN A 460 -7.94 29.67 -16.48
C GLN A 460 -8.03 30.68 -15.36
N THR A 461 -7.12 30.56 -14.38
CA THR A 461 -6.96 31.54 -13.29
C THR A 461 -5.53 32.08 -13.25
N ASN A 462 -5.31 33.15 -12.50
CA ASN A 462 -3.98 33.61 -12.09
C ASN A 462 -3.77 33.43 -10.57
N ASN A 463 -4.77 32.88 -9.86
CA ASN A 463 -4.72 32.62 -8.43
C ASN A 463 -4.15 31.21 -8.19
N HIS A 464 -2.84 31.13 -7.99
CA HIS A 464 -2.11 29.88 -7.75
C HIS A 464 -2.63 29.07 -6.55
N THR A 465 -3.10 29.75 -5.49
CA THR A 465 -3.67 29.14 -4.29
C THR A 465 -5.00 28.45 -4.61
N GLU A 466 -5.91 29.16 -5.28
CA GLU A 466 -7.21 28.62 -5.72
C GLU A 466 -7.04 27.46 -6.70
N TYR A 467 -6.11 27.60 -7.65
CA TYR A 467 -5.75 26.56 -8.60
C TYR A 467 -5.34 25.25 -7.92
N LYS A 468 -4.37 25.30 -7.01
CA LYS A 468 -3.89 24.10 -6.30
C LYS A 468 -5.00 23.47 -5.47
N LYS A 469 -5.74 24.28 -4.70
CA LYS A 469 -6.84 23.80 -3.86
C LYS A 469 -7.93 23.12 -4.70
N ALA A 470 -8.33 23.73 -5.82
CA ALA A 470 -9.37 23.17 -6.70
C ALA A 470 -8.98 21.79 -7.23
N TRP A 471 -7.74 21.61 -7.70
CA TRP A 471 -7.25 20.30 -8.14
C TRP A 471 -7.22 19.27 -7.02
N VAL A 472 -6.76 19.63 -5.82
CA VAL A 472 -6.76 18.72 -4.66
C VAL A 472 -8.18 18.28 -4.30
N LEU A 473 -9.17 19.18 -4.38
CA LEU A 473 -10.56 18.84 -4.04
C LEU A 473 -11.24 17.90 -5.05
N THR A 474 -10.77 17.78 -6.30
CA THR A 474 -11.25 16.75 -7.25
C THR A 474 -11.00 15.32 -6.77
N CYS A 475 -10.12 15.14 -5.78
CA CYS A 475 -9.89 13.83 -5.16
C CYS A 475 -11.15 13.32 -4.44
N LYS A 476 -12.07 14.20 -4.03
CA LYS A 476 -13.40 13.81 -3.51
C LYS A 476 -14.18 13.01 -4.56
N ASP A 477 -14.22 13.47 -5.80
CA ASP A 477 -14.91 12.77 -6.89
C ASP A 477 -14.28 11.39 -7.15
N SER A 478 -12.95 11.33 -7.04
CA SER A 478 -12.18 10.09 -7.23
C SER A 478 -12.47 9.03 -6.15
N ILE A 479 -12.55 9.42 -4.87
CA ILE A 479 -12.87 8.48 -3.80
C ILE A 479 -14.35 8.05 -3.84
N LEU A 480 -15.27 8.94 -4.22
CA LEU A 480 -16.68 8.57 -4.41
C LEU A 480 -16.84 7.57 -5.56
N LYS A 481 -16.16 7.79 -6.70
CA LYS A 481 -16.11 6.82 -7.80
C LYS A 481 -15.56 5.46 -7.34
N THR A 482 -14.54 5.46 -6.49
CA THR A 482 -13.97 4.23 -5.91
C THR A 482 -15.02 3.44 -5.13
N PHE A 483 -15.81 4.11 -4.29
CA PHE A 483 -16.90 3.46 -3.55
C PHE A 483 -18.02 2.96 -4.46
N GLN A 484 -18.37 3.70 -5.51
CA GLN A 484 -19.34 3.25 -6.51
C GLN A 484 -18.86 2.00 -7.24
N ASN A 485 -17.60 1.98 -7.68
CA ASN A 485 -17.00 0.82 -8.34
C ASN A 485 -17.00 -0.41 -7.41
N ALA A 486 -16.65 -0.23 -6.13
CA ALA A 486 -16.71 -1.30 -5.14
C ALA A 486 -18.13 -1.84 -4.93
N ARG A 487 -19.14 -0.95 -4.84
CA ARG A 487 -20.56 -1.34 -4.74
C ARG A 487 -21.03 -2.10 -5.97
N ILE A 488 -20.77 -1.59 -7.18
CA ILE A 488 -21.15 -2.24 -8.44
C ILE A 488 -20.49 -3.61 -8.57
N SER A 489 -19.20 -3.70 -8.23
CA SER A 489 -18.46 -4.97 -8.21
C SER A 489 -19.13 -5.96 -7.25
N PHE A 490 -19.42 -5.57 -6.01
CA PHE A 490 -20.09 -6.43 -5.03
C PHE A 490 -21.50 -6.87 -5.47
N GLU A 491 -22.34 -5.94 -5.93
CA GLU A 491 -23.71 -6.23 -6.38
C GLU A 491 -23.74 -7.17 -7.60
N SER A 492 -22.69 -7.14 -8.43
CA SER A 492 -22.52 -8.05 -9.57
C SER A 492 -22.01 -9.45 -9.18
N GLY A 493 -21.76 -9.70 -7.89
CA GLY A 493 -21.08 -10.92 -7.44
C GLY A 493 -19.60 -10.97 -7.84
N TYR A 494 -18.96 -9.80 -7.91
CA TYR A 494 -17.59 -9.58 -8.38
C TYR A 494 -17.35 -9.95 -9.86
N ASN A 495 -18.42 -10.05 -10.65
CA ASN A 495 -18.34 -10.32 -12.08
C ASN A 495 -17.97 -9.04 -12.86
N ILE A 496 -16.71 -8.65 -12.75
CA ILE A 496 -16.13 -7.50 -13.46
C ILE A 496 -15.30 -7.98 -14.66
N PRO A 497 -15.23 -7.20 -15.77
CA PRO A 497 -14.30 -7.48 -16.86
C PRO A 497 -12.88 -7.75 -16.36
N GLN A 498 -12.17 -8.70 -16.95
CA GLN A 498 -10.82 -9.08 -16.54
C GLN A 498 -9.82 -8.80 -17.66
N PRO A 499 -8.65 -8.21 -17.37
CA PRO A 499 -7.58 -8.16 -18.37
C PRO A 499 -7.10 -9.57 -18.73
N PRO A 500 -6.40 -9.74 -19.87
CA PRO A 500 -5.60 -10.94 -20.10
C PRO A 500 -4.61 -11.18 -18.94
N PRO A 501 -4.27 -12.43 -18.61
CA PRO A 501 -3.34 -12.72 -17.53
C PRO A 501 -1.95 -12.16 -17.87
N PRO A 502 -1.13 -11.79 -16.87
CA PRO A 502 0.26 -11.42 -17.13
C PRO A 502 1.03 -12.60 -17.76
N PRO A 503 2.12 -12.34 -18.50
CA PRO A 503 3.01 -13.42 -18.93
C PRO A 503 3.52 -14.23 -17.73
N GLU A 504 3.40 -15.56 -17.77
CA GLU A 504 3.87 -16.47 -16.70
C GLU A 504 5.39 -16.39 -16.46
N THR A 505 6.15 -16.04 -17.51
CA THR A 505 7.58 -15.75 -17.41
C THR A 505 7.90 -14.43 -18.07
N PHE A 506 8.78 -13.64 -17.45
CA PHE A 506 9.38 -12.44 -18.04
C PHE A 506 10.88 -12.41 -17.74
N THR A 507 11.69 -12.49 -18.79
CA THR A 507 13.15 -12.57 -18.69
C THR A 507 13.78 -11.38 -19.39
N VAL A 508 14.67 -10.69 -18.68
CA VAL A 508 15.49 -9.59 -19.21
C VAL A 508 16.96 -10.01 -19.16
N ILE A 509 17.64 -9.93 -20.29
CA ILE A 509 19.04 -10.33 -20.44
C ILE A 509 19.82 -9.12 -20.92
N SER A 510 20.73 -8.65 -20.07
CA SER A 510 21.72 -7.64 -20.39
C SER A 510 22.63 -8.12 -21.52
N GLY A 511 22.97 -7.24 -22.46
CA GLY A 511 23.79 -7.58 -23.61
C GLY A 511 24.61 -6.40 -24.11
N GLY A 512 25.58 -6.68 -24.99
CA GLY A 512 26.56 -5.67 -25.45
C GLY A 512 26.03 -4.67 -26.50
N ASP A 513 25.03 -5.09 -27.29
CA ASP A 513 24.42 -4.29 -28.35
C ASP A 513 22.93 -4.02 -28.12
N ARG A 514 22.32 -4.76 -27.19
CA ARG A 514 20.89 -4.70 -26.83
C ARG A 514 20.67 -5.24 -25.42
N ILE A 515 19.53 -4.91 -24.83
CA ILE A 515 18.96 -5.67 -23.72
C ILE A 515 17.84 -6.52 -24.31
N ARG A 516 17.93 -7.85 -24.18
CA ARG A 516 16.94 -8.77 -24.74
C ARG A 516 15.85 -9.09 -23.73
N LEU A 517 14.60 -8.92 -24.13
CA LEU A 517 13.43 -9.22 -23.33
C LEU A 517 12.66 -10.38 -23.98
N THR A 518 12.29 -11.38 -23.20
CA THR A 518 11.48 -12.53 -23.65
C THR A 518 10.37 -12.82 -22.66
N TRP A 519 9.19 -13.23 -23.13
CA TRP A 519 8.04 -13.48 -22.27
C TRP A 519 7.17 -14.64 -22.75
N ALA A 520 6.39 -15.21 -21.83
CA ALA A 520 5.46 -16.31 -22.11
C ALA A 520 4.28 -15.88 -23.00
N ASP A 521 3.67 -16.84 -23.68
CA ASP A 521 2.56 -16.66 -24.61
C ASP A 521 1.18 -16.99 -24.00
N ASN A 522 1.11 -17.35 -22.71
CA ASN A 522 -0.12 -17.77 -22.02
C ASN A 522 -1.29 -16.78 -22.19
N ALA A 523 -1.01 -15.48 -22.22
CA ALA A 523 -2.01 -14.43 -22.41
C ALA A 523 -2.71 -14.45 -23.78
N ALA A 524 -2.09 -15.05 -24.81
CA ALA A 524 -2.59 -15.02 -26.19
C ALA A 524 -3.91 -15.76 -26.39
N THR A 525 -4.31 -16.59 -25.43
CA THR A 525 -5.58 -17.33 -25.45
C THR A 525 -6.73 -16.62 -24.71
N ALA A 526 -6.44 -15.50 -24.04
CA ALA A 526 -7.44 -14.77 -23.27
C ALA A 526 -8.44 -14.04 -24.19
N PRO A 527 -9.72 -13.93 -23.78
CA PRO A 527 -10.71 -13.16 -24.51
C PRO A 527 -10.27 -11.72 -24.76
N GLY A 528 -10.41 -11.25 -26.00
CA GLY A 528 -10.06 -9.88 -26.39
C GLY A 528 -8.56 -9.58 -26.42
N PHE A 529 -7.67 -10.55 -26.19
CA PHE A 529 -6.22 -10.32 -26.20
C PHE A 529 -5.75 -9.60 -27.47
N ASP A 530 -4.99 -8.52 -27.28
CA ASP A 530 -4.48 -7.66 -28.34
C ASP A 530 -2.99 -7.35 -28.14
N GLY A 531 -2.21 -8.25 -27.55
CA GLY A 531 -0.74 -8.11 -27.49
C GLY A 531 -0.21 -7.59 -26.14
N TYR A 532 0.93 -6.91 -26.20
CA TYR A 532 1.74 -6.58 -25.02
C TYR A 532 2.32 -5.16 -25.08
N ILE A 533 2.52 -4.55 -23.91
CA ILE A 533 3.20 -3.26 -23.76
C ILE A 533 4.37 -3.42 -22.78
N ILE A 534 5.55 -2.91 -23.14
CA ILE A 534 6.72 -2.88 -22.27
C ILE A 534 7.05 -1.44 -21.90
N TYR A 535 7.31 -1.24 -20.61
CA TYR A 535 7.76 0.02 -20.06
C TYR A 535 9.15 -0.12 -19.45
N ARG A 536 9.92 0.97 -19.50
CA ARG A 536 11.29 1.07 -18.97
C ARG A 536 11.46 2.30 -18.11
N SER A 537 12.30 2.21 -17.07
CA SER A 537 12.81 3.36 -16.33
C SER A 537 14.32 3.24 -16.06
N GLU A 538 14.94 4.37 -15.71
CA GLU A 538 16.35 4.48 -15.25
C GLU A 538 16.47 4.53 -13.72
N GLY A 539 15.35 4.37 -13.01
CA GLY A 539 15.27 4.35 -11.55
C GLY A 539 14.38 3.21 -11.05
N ASN A 540 14.61 2.80 -9.80
CA ASN A 540 13.78 1.78 -9.17
C ASN A 540 12.40 2.36 -8.81
N VAL A 541 11.36 1.52 -8.85
CA VAL A 541 9.94 1.91 -8.71
C VAL A 541 9.62 2.47 -7.34
N SER A 542 10.33 2.00 -6.30
CA SER A 542 10.16 2.48 -4.93
C SER A 542 10.52 3.95 -4.75
N GLU A 543 11.17 4.58 -5.73
CA GLU A 543 11.50 5.98 -5.67
C GLU A 543 10.35 6.86 -6.18
N PRO A 544 9.88 7.83 -5.37
CA PRO A 544 8.86 8.81 -5.72
C PRO A 544 8.97 9.50 -7.07
N ARG A 545 10.20 9.61 -7.58
CA ARG A 545 10.59 10.37 -8.78
C ARG A 545 10.61 9.50 -10.04
N THR A 546 10.67 8.18 -9.88
CA THR A 546 10.72 7.24 -11.00
C THR A 546 9.50 7.37 -11.89
N VAL A 547 9.75 7.39 -13.20
CA VAL A 547 8.73 7.42 -14.24
C VAL A 547 9.05 6.32 -15.24
N TYR A 548 8.07 5.47 -15.51
CA TYR A 548 8.16 4.45 -16.53
C TYR A 548 7.67 5.00 -17.86
N LYS A 549 8.46 4.77 -18.91
CA LYS A 549 8.14 5.18 -20.27
C LYS A 549 7.85 3.95 -21.10
N LYS A 550 6.80 3.99 -21.92
CA LYS A 550 6.55 2.96 -22.92
C LYS A 550 7.70 2.93 -23.91
N VAL A 551 8.32 1.77 -24.09
CA VAL A 551 9.45 1.56 -25.04
C VAL A 551 9.11 0.58 -26.15
N PHE A 552 8.11 -0.27 -25.95
CA PHE A 552 7.66 -1.23 -26.93
C PHE A 552 6.16 -1.53 -26.77
N GLU A 553 5.52 -1.88 -27.89
CA GLU A 553 4.14 -2.34 -27.95
C GLU A 553 3.96 -3.22 -29.19
N CYS A 554 3.20 -4.30 -29.06
CA CYS A 554 2.71 -5.10 -30.17
C CYS A 554 1.21 -5.35 -30.00
N ASP A 555 0.53 -5.57 -31.11
CA ASP A 555 -0.91 -5.78 -31.19
C ASP A 555 -1.21 -7.22 -31.66
N GLY A 556 -2.48 -7.65 -31.62
CA GLY A 556 -2.89 -8.99 -32.06
C GLY A 556 -2.34 -9.40 -33.45
N PRO A 557 -2.37 -8.54 -34.48
CA PRO A 557 -1.85 -8.86 -35.82
C PRO A 557 -0.33 -9.06 -35.92
N ASN A 558 0.44 -8.54 -34.96
CA ASN A 558 1.91 -8.54 -34.97
C ASN A 558 2.49 -8.94 -33.61
N VAL A 559 1.79 -9.82 -32.88
CA VAL A 559 2.22 -10.30 -31.57
C VAL A 559 3.58 -10.98 -31.68
N VAL A 560 4.45 -10.67 -30.72
CA VAL A 560 5.77 -11.28 -30.56
C VAL A 560 5.97 -11.67 -29.10
N HIS A 561 6.96 -12.52 -28.86
CA HIS A 561 7.34 -13.02 -27.52
C HIS A 561 8.81 -12.74 -27.19
N GLU A 562 9.46 -11.96 -28.04
CA GLU A 562 10.79 -11.42 -27.82
C GLU A 562 10.87 -10.00 -28.37
N TRP A 563 11.66 -9.15 -27.71
CA TRP A 563 12.03 -7.84 -28.20
C TRP A 563 13.42 -7.44 -27.72
N ASP A 564 14.15 -6.73 -28.58
CA ASP A 564 15.48 -6.23 -28.29
C ASP A 564 15.43 -4.72 -28.05
N ASP A 565 15.71 -4.28 -26.81
CA ASP A 565 15.90 -2.87 -26.50
C ASP A 565 17.27 -2.40 -26.97
N ILE A 566 17.29 -1.78 -28.15
CA ILE A 566 18.47 -1.14 -28.74
C ILE A 566 18.53 0.38 -28.45
N THR A 567 17.59 0.90 -27.67
CA THR A 567 17.47 2.34 -27.35
C THR A 567 18.02 2.70 -25.97
N ALA A 568 18.36 1.70 -25.17
CA ALA A 568 19.07 1.87 -23.91
C ALA A 568 20.44 2.55 -24.15
N ALA A 569 20.90 3.32 -23.16
CA ALA A 569 22.21 3.96 -23.15
C ALA A 569 23.12 3.21 -22.16
N ARG A 570 24.41 3.11 -22.49
CA ARG A 570 25.38 2.45 -21.60
C ARG A 570 25.60 3.26 -20.32
N GLY A 571 25.90 2.56 -19.23
CA GLY A 571 26.21 3.18 -17.94
C GLY A 571 24.98 3.54 -17.08
N PHE A 572 23.77 3.18 -17.51
CA PHE A 572 22.53 3.35 -16.74
C PHE A 572 21.95 2.01 -16.32
N ASP A 573 21.23 2.04 -15.20
CA ASP A 573 20.52 0.90 -14.64
C ASP A 573 19.09 0.93 -15.19
N TYR A 574 18.65 -0.14 -15.87
CA TYR A 574 17.31 -0.20 -16.46
C TYR A 574 16.39 -1.18 -15.75
N TYR A 575 15.18 -0.72 -15.46
CA TYR A 575 14.12 -1.53 -14.89
C TYR A 575 12.97 -1.61 -15.88
N TYR A 576 12.31 -2.77 -15.96
CA TYR A 576 11.26 -3.06 -16.91
C TYR A 576 10.02 -3.64 -16.23
N TYR A 577 8.88 -3.48 -16.90
CA TYR A 577 7.73 -4.36 -16.71
C TYR A 577 7.02 -4.55 -18.04
N ILE A 578 6.27 -5.64 -18.15
CA ILE A 578 5.44 -5.97 -19.31
C ILE A 578 4.00 -6.20 -18.88
N GLN A 579 3.06 -5.65 -19.63
CA GLN A 579 1.64 -5.91 -19.44
C GLN A 579 1.08 -6.57 -20.69
N SER A 580 0.26 -7.61 -20.53
CA SER A 580 -0.66 -8.04 -21.58
C SER A 580 -1.84 -7.06 -21.63
N LYS A 581 -2.42 -6.88 -22.83
CA LYS A 581 -3.57 -5.99 -23.04
C LYS A 581 -4.66 -6.65 -23.87
N ASP A 582 -5.90 -6.21 -23.68
CA ASP A 582 -7.00 -6.52 -24.60
C ASP A 582 -7.27 -5.37 -25.60
N ASP A 583 -8.20 -5.61 -26.53
CA ASP A 583 -8.68 -4.66 -27.54
C ASP A 583 -9.76 -3.70 -27.02
N GLY A 584 -10.11 -3.77 -25.73
CA GLY A 584 -11.18 -3.01 -25.10
C GLY A 584 -12.59 -3.53 -25.36
N SER A 585 -12.77 -4.61 -26.14
CA SER A 585 -14.10 -5.16 -26.48
C SER A 585 -14.88 -5.65 -25.26
N ILE A 586 -14.17 -6.00 -24.18
CA ILE A 586 -14.75 -6.49 -22.92
C ILE A 586 -14.97 -5.38 -21.87
N ASN A 587 -14.55 -4.14 -22.16
CA ASN A 587 -14.64 -3.01 -21.24
C ASN A 587 -15.03 -1.71 -21.95
N ASN A 588 -16.13 -1.73 -22.69
CA ASN A 588 -16.74 -0.56 -23.33
C ASN A 588 -15.77 0.26 -24.22
N GLY A 589 -14.83 -0.42 -24.89
CA GLY A 589 -13.84 0.19 -25.77
C GLY A 589 -12.62 0.77 -25.04
N VAL A 590 -12.47 0.54 -23.74
CA VAL A 590 -11.28 0.93 -22.95
C VAL A 590 -10.42 -0.31 -22.69
N PRO A 591 -9.24 -0.42 -23.31
CA PRO A 591 -8.35 -1.56 -23.12
C PRO A 591 -7.97 -1.82 -21.65
N LEU A 592 -8.13 -3.07 -21.21
CA LEU A 592 -7.60 -3.53 -19.93
C LEU A 592 -6.18 -4.06 -20.08
N LYS A 593 -5.42 -3.98 -19.00
CA LYS A 593 -4.03 -4.41 -18.91
C LYS A 593 -3.80 -5.24 -17.66
N SER A 594 -2.99 -6.29 -17.75
CA SER A 594 -2.53 -7.01 -16.57
C SER A 594 -1.77 -6.06 -15.63
N SER A 595 -1.89 -6.22 -14.32
CA SER A 595 -1.16 -5.38 -13.36
C SER A 595 0.36 -5.38 -13.60
N MET A 596 0.98 -4.19 -13.51
CA MET A 596 2.43 -4.04 -13.65
C MET A 596 3.19 -4.75 -12.52
N PHE A 597 2.59 -4.89 -11.35
CA PHE A 597 3.24 -5.43 -10.15
C PHE A 597 3.64 -6.90 -10.31
N TYR A 598 3.01 -7.64 -11.24
CA TYR A 598 3.33 -9.03 -11.51
C TYR A 598 4.66 -9.25 -12.25
N THR A 599 5.06 -8.31 -13.11
CA THR A 599 6.23 -8.47 -13.99
C THR A 599 7.30 -7.42 -13.74
N LEU A 600 7.13 -6.60 -12.71
CA LEU A 600 8.02 -5.50 -12.41
C LEU A 600 9.38 -6.00 -11.91
N THR A 601 10.45 -5.60 -12.61
CA THR A 601 11.81 -5.95 -12.20
C THR A 601 12.26 -5.16 -10.97
N SER A 602 12.76 -5.84 -9.95
CA SER A 602 13.40 -5.27 -8.75
C SER A 602 14.92 -5.17 -8.87
N VAL A 603 15.51 -5.85 -9.86
CA VAL A 603 16.94 -5.86 -10.18
C VAL A 603 17.16 -5.15 -11.52
N PRO A 604 18.19 -4.30 -11.65
CA PRO A 604 18.47 -3.60 -12.91
C PRO A 604 19.10 -4.51 -13.96
N ALA A 605 18.76 -4.25 -15.22
CA ALA A 605 19.45 -4.73 -16.40
C ALA A 605 20.33 -3.62 -17.00
N TYR A 606 21.30 -4.02 -17.82
CA TYR A 606 22.35 -3.13 -18.32
C TYR A 606 22.55 -3.28 -19.82
N LEU A 607 22.71 -2.16 -20.51
CA LEU A 607 23.34 -2.19 -21.83
C LEU A 607 24.84 -2.21 -21.62
N ARG A 608 25.44 -3.35 -21.93
CA ARG A 608 26.86 -3.61 -21.76
C ARG A 608 27.64 -3.18 -22.99
N ARG A 609 28.96 -3.28 -22.94
CA ARG A 609 29.86 -3.10 -24.08
C ARG A 609 30.25 -4.48 -24.61
N PRO A 610 30.47 -4.65 -25.92
CA PRO A 610 31.21 -5.82 -26.41
C PRO A 610 32.61 -5.83 -25.80
N GLN A 611 33.19 -7.01 -25.59
CA GLN A 611 34.58 -7.11 -25.11
C GLN A 611 35.55 -6.40 -26.05
N GLY A 612 36.56 -5.76 -25.46
CA GLY A 612 37.69 -5.20 -26.21
C GLY A 612 38.51 -6.30 -26.86
N SER A 613 39.11 -6.00 -28.00
CA SER A 613 39.99 -6.96 -28.70
C SER A 613 41.44 -6.84 -28.25
N LEU A 614 41.83 -5.67 -27.69
CA LEU A 614 43.20 -5.36 -27.29
C LEU A 614 43.23 -4.73 -25.89
N LEU A 615 44.24 -5.09 -25.09
CA LEU A 615 44.40 -4.52 -23.73
C LEU A 615 44.60 -2.99 -23.76
N GLU A 616 45.16 -2.45 -24.84
CA GLU A 616 45.34 -1.00 -25.02
C GLU A 616 44.03 -0.24 -25.27
N GLU A 617 42.93 -0.94 -25.53
CA GLU A 617 41.59 -0.36 -25.65
C GLU A 617 40.95 -0.14 -24.28
N VAL A 618 41.44 -0.83 -23.24
CA VAL A 618 40.88 -0.71 -21.88
C VAL A 618 40.92 0.74 -21.41
N ARG A 619 39.75 1.27 -21.03
CA ARG A 619 39.63 2.62 -20.45
C ARG A 619 39.03 2.52 -19.06
N VAL A 620 39.48 3.39 -18.17
CA VAL A 620 38.86 3.62 -16.87
C VAL A 620 38.29 5.02 -16.91
N VAL A 621 37.01 5.20 -16.64
CA VAL A 621 36.36 6.51 -16.65
C VAL A 621 35.48 6.72 -15.42
N PRO A 622 35.33 7.98 -14.95
CA PRO A 622 36.11 9.14 -15.35
C PRO A 622 37.57 9.02 -14.90
N ASN A 623 38.49 9.50 -15.73
CA ASN A 623 39.92 9.55 -15.40
C ASN A 623 40.51 10.91 -15.83
N PRO A 624 40.82 11.82 -14.88
CA PRO A 624 40.67 11.63 -13.43
C PRO A 624 39.20 11.63 -12.98
N TYR A 625 38.90 10.96 -11.87
CA TYR A 625 37.61 11.08 -11.19
C TYR A 625 37.50 12.44 -10.49
N ASP A 626 36.45 13.21 -10.79
CA ASP A 626 36.11 14.47 -10.11
C ASP A 626 34.64 14.46 -9.71
N ILE A 627 34.40 14.45 -8.39
CA ILE A 627 33.08 14.46 -7.76
C ILE A 627 32.23 15.68 -8.15
N ARG A 628 32.85 16.78 -8.60
CA ARG A 628 32.16 18.02 -9.01
C ARG A 628 31.63 17.96 -10.44
N ALA A 629 32.04 16.96 -11.22
CA ALA A 629 31.69 16.82 -12.64
C ALA A 629 30.66 15.69 -12.90
N ARG A 630 29.93 15.26 -11.85
CA ARG A 630 28.94 14.16 -11.91
C ARG A 630 27.91 14.31 -13.02
N SER A 631 27.50 15.55 -13.33
CA SER A 631 26.53 15.88 -14.37
C SER A 631 27.02 15.52 -15.78
N LEU A 632 28.33 15.35 -15.96
CA LEU A 632 28.99 14.96 -17.20
C LEU A 632 29.44 13.49 -17.21
N GLN A 633 29.17 12.72 -16.15
CA GLN A 633 29.61 11.34 -15.96
C GLN A 633 28.41 10.37 -16.05
N PHE A 634 28.02 9.75 -14.93
CA PHE A 634 26.91 8.78 -14.82
C PHE A 634 25.61 9.42 -14.29
N GLY A 635 25.51 10.76 -14.32
CA GLY A 635 24.36 11.52 -13.86
C GLY A 635 24.43 11.96 -12.40
N ASP A 636 23.57 12.91 -12.04
CA ASP A 636 23.65 13.62 -10.74
C ASP A 636 22.84 12.99 -9.61
N LYS A 637 21.93 12.06 -9.91
CA LYS A 637 20.83 11.73 -8.99
C LYS A 637 20.91 10.36 -8.32
N TYR A 638 21.50 9.34 -8.93
CA TYR A 638 21.26 7.95 -8.49
C TYR A 638 22.50 7.05 -8.38
N GLN A 639 23.70 7.55 -8.69
CA GLN A 639 24.92 6.72 -8.72
C GLN A 639 26.14 7.55 -8.31
N TYR A 640 26.36 7.67 -7.01
CA TYR A 640 27.49 8.42 -6.47
C TYR A 640 28.79 7.63 -6.68
N ASP A 641 29.87 8.33 -7.07
CA ASP A 641 31.24 7.82 -7.04
C ASP A 641 31.50 6.57 -7.92
N ARG A 642 30.81 6.43 -9.05
CA ARG A 642 31.01 5.32 -9.98
C ARG A 642 32.22 5.50 -10.89
N ILE A 643 32.98 4.42 -11.05
CA ILE A 643 34.03 4.25 -12.05
C ILE A 643 33.64 3.09 -12.97
N ALA A 644 33.70 3.30 -14.28
CA ALA A 644 33.52 2.26 -15.28
C ALA A 644 34.86 1.84 -15.88
N PHE A 645 35.04 0.53 -15.98
CA PHE A 645 36.06 -0.10 -16.81
C PHE A 645 35.40 -0.43 -18.16
N TYR A 646 36.00 0.00 -19.27
CA TYR A 646 35.50 -0.24 -20.62
C TYR A 646 36.53 -0.97 -21.47
N GLU A 647 36.06 -1.66 -22.50
CA GLU A 647 36.83 -2.52 -23.41
C GLU A 647 37.59 -3.64 -22.67
N LEU A 648 37.03 -4.15 -21.57
CA LEU A 648 37.56 -5.31 -20.86
C LEU A 648 37.49 -6.57 -21.74
N PRO A 649 38.38 -7.56 -21.54
CA PRO A 649 38.17 -8.91 -22.03
C PRO A 649 36.95 -9.53 -21.34
N GLY A 650 36.13 -10.28 -22.09
CA GLY A 650 34.87 -10.86 -21.59
C GLY A 650 35.02 -11.85 -20.43
N ILE A 651 36.23 -12.36 -20.21
CA ILE A 651 36.57 -13.10 -19.00
C ILE A 651 37.90 -12.57 -18.48
N CYS A 652 37.88 -11.86 -17.34
CA CYS A 652 39.07 -11.37 -16.67
C CYS A 652 38.84 -11.20 -15.16
N LYS A 653 39.88 -10.76 -14.43
CA LYS A 653 39.77 -10.37 -13.01
C LYS A 653 40.16 -8.91 -12.89
N VAL A 654 39.27 -8.08 -12.37
CA VAL A 654 39.52 -6.67 -12.13
C VAL A 654 39.94 -6.50 -10.68
N LYS A 655 41.02 -5.74 -10.45
CA LYS A 655 41.55 -5.45 -9.12
C LYS A 655 41.88 -3.97 -9.01
N VAL A 656 41.42 -3.33 -7.95
CA VAL A 656 41.72 -1.93 -7.66
C VAL A 656 42.55 -1.82 -6.40
N PHE A 657 43.63 -1.03 -6.50
CA PHE A 657 44.59 -0.82 -5.44
C PHE A 657 44.65 0.67 -5.06
N THR A 658 45.01 0.97 -3.82
CA THR A 658 45.44 2.32 -3.43
C THR A 658 46.79 2.64 -4.07
N GLU A 659 47.18 3.92 -4.02
CA GLU A 659 48.52 4.36 -4.45
C GLU A 659 49.65 3.61 -3.72
N ARG A 660 49.41 3.15 -2.48
CA ARG A 660 50.37 2.37 -1.69
C ARG A 660 50.42 0.88 -2.06
N GLY A 661 49.54 0.41 -2.94
CA GLY A 661 49.43 -0.99 -3.34
C GLY A 661 48.50 -1.85 -2.49
N ASP A 662 47.69 -1.23 -1.61
CA ASP A 662 46.69 -1.97 -0.83
C ASP A 662 45.52 -2.35 -1.74
N LEU A 663 45.16 -3.64 -1.85
CA LEU A 663 43.97 -4.08 -2.59
C LEU A 663 42.70 -3.62 -1.86
N ILE A 664 41.85 -2.86 -2.54
CA ILE A 664 40.61 -2.32 -1.96
C ILE A 664 39.34 -2.87 -2.59
N TRP A 665 39.43 -3.44 -3.80
CA TRP A 665 38.31 -4.06 -4.49
C TRP A 665 38.80 -5.09 -5.49
N GLU A 666 38.09 -6.21 -5.62
CA GLU A 666 38.29 -7.17 -6.70
C GLU A 666 36.98 -7.77 -7.19
N LYS A 667 36.94 -8.10 -8.48
CA LYS A 667 35.79 -8.71 -9.15
C LYS A 667 36.25 -9.74 -10.17
N ASP A 668 35.63 -10.92 -10.13
CA ASP A 668 35.72 -11.90 -11.19
C ASP A 668 34.72 -11.53 -12.30
N HIS A 669 35.24 -10.98 -13.39
CA HIS A 669 34.48 -10.53 -14.55
C HIS A 669 34.35 -11.71 -15.50
N THR A 670 33.18 -12.34 -15.53
CA THR A 670 32.94 -13.62 -16.22
C THR A 670 31.72 -13.60 -17.13
N ASP A 671 31.15 -12.41 -17.33
CA ASP A 671 29.85 -12.23 -17.96
C ASP A 671 29.93 -12.03 -19.48
N GLY A 672 31.14 -12.06 -20.06
CA GLY A 672 31.39 -11.93 -21.49
C GLY A 672 31.40 -10.50 -22.03
N SER A 673 31.17 -9.49 -21.18
CA SER A 673 31.08 -8.10 -21.61
C SER A 673 32.43 -7.39 -21.66
N GLY A 674 32.42 -6.18 -22.22
CA GLY A 674 33.59 -5.30 -22.25
C GLY A 674 33.54 -4.24 -21.17
N ASP A 675 32.63 -4.33 -20.21
CA ASP A 675 32.50 -3.29 -19.20
C ASP A 675 32.14 -3.82 -17.82
N GLU A 676 32.71 -3.16 -16.82
CA GLU A 676 32.48 -3.47 -15.41
C GLU A 676 32.34 -2.16 -14.65
N LEU A 677 31.42 -2.12 -13.68
CA LEU A 677 31.15 -0.92 -12.89
C LEU A 677 31.63 -1.13 -11.46
N TRP A 678 32.25 -0.09 -10.89
CA TRP A 678 32.68 -0.06 -9.51
C TRP A 678 32.21 1.23 -8.85
N ASP A 679 31.39 1.14 -7.81
CA ASP A 679 30.83 2.29 -7.09
C ASP A 679 31.82 2.92 -6.07
N SER A 680 33.13 2.77 -6.31
CA SER A 680 34.22 3.26 -5.43
C SER A 680 34.17 2.83 -3.96
N MET A 681 33.37 1.80 -3.63
CA MET A 681 33.30 1.21 -2.30
C MET A 681 34.39 0.15 -2.10
N THR A 682 34.91 0.05 -0.87
CA THR A 682 35.90 -0.98 -0.55
C THR A 682 35.22 -2.32 -0.27
N SER A 683 35.98 -3.43 -0.30
CA SER A 683 35.50 -4.75 0.12
C SER A 683 35.03 -4.83 1.57
N SER A 684 35.22 -3.78 2.36
CA SER A 684 34.86 -3.68 3.78
C SER A 684 33.52 -2.98 4.04
N GLY A 685 32.87 -2.45 2.98
CA GLY A 685 31.79 -1.47 3.11
C GLY A 685 32.36 -0.07 3.19
#